data_AF-A0A2A4SZW3-F1
#
_entry.id   AF-A0A2A4SZW3-F1
#
_cell.length_a   1.000
_cell.length_b   1.000
_cell.length_c   1.000
_cell.angle_alpha   90.00
_cell.angle_beta   90.00
_cell.angle_gamma   90.00
#
_symmetry.space_group_name_H-M   'P 1'
#
loop_
_entity.id
_entity.type
_entity.pdbx_description
1 polymer ?
#
loop_
_entity_poly.entity_id
_entity_poly.type
_entity_poly.pdbx_seq_one_letter_code
_entity_poly.pdbx_strand_id
1 'polypeptide(L)'
;MIFLDSFLRMEDKMDDSNSKDGKITAYAHWVIRWRFLVLFISIAIALAVASGGKNLSFSTDYRVFFSKTNPFLEAYENMQKVYTKSDTVLIVLAPQDGNVFSNSFLSALEQLTLDSWQIPHSFRVDSITNFQHIRADGDELIVEDLISNVSQLTAEQLEAIKGIALNEPLLLNQLITTKTNVTGVAISVRLPDDDQESQLAVSNIAAHVRELKAKFQETYPGIDVYLTGSLLLANAFPEISQRDMSTLIPLMYLIILLMMGFILRSFSATFATSIVIIFSTMTAMGAGGWMGVKLNAVSASVPTIVLTLAVADSIHILLSMLRFMREGQTRNEALIESLRINFMPVVLTSITTSIGFLGLNFSDAPPFHDLGNMTAIGVMAALFYSLMLLPALMSMLPIKVGPLKSKRFSMETLAEWVITYNTRILYGTATLVVLLTAMIPRLTLNDNFIEYFDKGFAFRDDSDFTLENLTGIYTIEFSLGSGEPSGINDPAYMKKVDEFSTWLREQPEVLNVNVLSDTIKRLNKSMNADDPSFYKLPEQRELTAQYLLLYEMSLPLGLDLNNQINVDKSATRVIATLDNLPTARLQEMKSRFETWLRQNAPSSMFVEGTSMAMMFTYITRTNARGLIKGTAISLFFITLTLIVTLRSVKFGLLSIIPNVIPIVLAYGVWSLVNGEVGIATATIGTITLGIVVDDTVHFLSKYLRARQEQGLQTEDAIRYAFSFVGSAMLATTVILTIGFGILSQSLFKMNSQMGILTMITIIIALIIDFLFFPAILIKLSAKKE
;
A
#
# COMPACT_ATOMS: atom_id res chain seq x y z
N MET A 1 51.87 34.79 41.49
CA MET A 1 50.60 34.12 41.85
C MET A 1 49.48 34.35 40.83
N ILE A 2 49.33 35.55 40.25
CA ILE A 2 48.30 35.86 39.25
C ILE A 2 48.58 35.27 37.85
N PHE A 3 49.84 35.00 37.50
CA PHE A 3 50.22 34.38 36.21
C PHE A 3 50.03 32.85 36.16
N LEU A 4 50.14 32.15 37.30
CA LEU A 4 49.90 30.71 37.36
C LEU A 4 48.39 30.39 37.28
N ASP A 5 47.55 31.25 37.86
CA ASP A 5 46.09 31.10 37.85
C ASP A 5 45.49 31.37 36.45
N SER A 6 46.15 32.22 35.65
CA SER A 6 45.82 32.43 34.24
C SER A 6 46.27 31.28 33.34
N PHE A 7 47.35 30.59 33.68
CA PHE A 7 47.89 29.46 32.89
C PHE A 7 47.11 28.18 33.20
N LEU A 8 46.79 27.92 34.47
CA LEU A 8 45.93 26.81 34.90
C LEU A 8 44.49 26.94 34.39
N ARG A 9 43.92 28.15 34.30
CA ARG A 9 42.62 28.39 33.64
C ARG A 9 42.66 28.28 32.11
N MET A 10 43.84 28.37 31.51
CA MET A 10 44.04 28.10 30.07
C MET A 10 44.21 26.61 29.81
N GLU A 11 44.84 25.88 30.74
CA GLU A 11 44.99 24.42 30.69
C GLU A 11 43.64 23.71 30.90
N ASP A 12 42.80 24.17 31.84
CA ASP A 12 41.40 23.69 32.01
C ASP A 12 40.50 23.99 30.80
N LYS A 13 40.76 25.09 30.06
CA LYS A 13 40.02 25.44 28.82
C LYS A 13 40.55 24.73 27.58
N MET A 14 41.82 24.29 27.58
CA MET A 14 42.39 23.49 26.49
C MET A 14 42.01 22.02 26.61
N ASP A 15 41.85 21.49 27.83
CA ASP A 15 41.43 20.10 28.06
C ASP A 15 39.96 19.86 27.67
N ASP A 16 39.09 20.88 27.80
CA ASP A 16 37.69 20.79 27.37
C ASP A 16 37.51 20.92 25.84
N SER A 17 38.51 21.45 25.11
CA SER A 17 38.41 21.58 23.63
C SER A 17 38.49 20.24 22.89
N ASN A 18 39.10 19.23 23.52
CA ASN A 18 39.25 17.88 22.98
C ASN A 18 38.15 16.92 23.46
N SER A 19 37.33 17.34 24.43
CA SER A 19 36.14 16.61 24.88
C SER A 19 35.10 16.58 23.73
N LYS A 20 34.20 15.59 23.75
CA LYS A 20 33.11 15.52 22.74
C LYS A 20 32.27 16.79 22.76
N ASP A 21 32.03 17.35 23.95
CA ASP A 21 31.24 18.57 24.15
C ASP A 21 31.99 19.82 23.63
N GLY A 22 33.31 19.88 23.77
CA GLY A 22 34.15 20.92 23.17
C GLY A 22 34.07 20.96 21.64
N LYS A 23 34.03 19.79 20.99
CA LYS A 23 33.90 19.69 19.53
C LYS A 23 32.52 20.14 19.04
N ILE A 24 31.45 19.77 19.76
CA ILE A 24 30.07 20.16 19.40
C ILE A 24 29.85 21.67 19.62
N THR A 25 30.40 22.24 20.69
CA THR A 25 30.33 23.69 20.93
C THR A 25 31.13 24.47 19.89
N ALA A 26 32.33 24.01 19.52
CA ALA A 26 33.10 24.59 18.41
C ALA A 26 32.34 24.53 17.08
N TYR A 27 31.66 23.41 16.81
CA TYR A 27 30.77 23.26 15.65
C TYR A 27 29.61 24.28 15.68
N ALA A 28 28.92 24.42 16.81
CA ALA A 28 27.81 25.38 16.94
C ALA A 28 28.28 26.83 16.71
N HIS A 29 29.44 27.20 17.26
CA HIS A 29 30.05 28.50 16.98
C HIS A 29 30.40 28.68 15.51
N TRP A 30 30.91 27.64 14.84
CA TRP A 30 31.23 27.68 13.41
C TRP A 30 29.97 27.91 12.56
N VAL A 31 28.87 27.20 12.83
CA VAL A 31 27.60 27.37 12.13
C VAL A 31 27.07 28.81 12.30
N ILE A 32 27.11 29.35 13.52
CA ILE A 32 26.65 30.72 13.79
C ILE A 32 27.55 31.77 13.12
N ARG A 33 28.88 31.57 13.13
CA ARG A 33 29.85 32.48 12.52
C ARG A 33 29.67 32.55 11.00
N TRP A 34 29.47 31.40 10.35
CA TRP A 34 29.35 31.29 8.89
C TRP A 34 27.91 31.10 8.41
N ARG A 35 26.92 31.50 9.22
CA ARG A 35 25.49 31.27 8.96
C ARG A 35 25.01 31.59 7.55
N PHE A 36 25.44 32.67 6.92
CA PHE A 36 25.02 33.01 5.55
C PHE A 36 25.55 32.00 4.51
N LEU A 37 26.78 31.53 4.69
CA LEU A 37 27.37 30.48 3.85
C LEU A 37 26.63 29.15 4.07
N VAL A 38 26.33 28.80 5.33
CA VAL A 38 25.56 27.60 5.68
C VAL A 38 24.16 27.63 5.07
N LEU A 39 23.45 28.76 5.15
CA LEU A 39 22.16 28.97 4.51
C LEU A 39 22.25 28.76 3.00
N PHE A 40 23.21 29.43 2.35
CA PHE A 40 23.39 29.34 0.89
C PHE A 40 23.68 27.90 0.45
N ILE A 41 24.62 27.21 1.12
CA ILE A 41 24.98 25.82 0.79
C ILE A 41 23.79 24.90 1.02
N SER A 42 23.07 25.05 2.13
CA SER A 42 21.90 24.21 2.44
C SER A 42 20.80 24.38 1.39
N ILE A 43 20.51 25.62 0.97
CA ILE A 43 19.54 25.91 -0.09
C ILE A 43 20.03 25.35 -1.43
N ALA A 44 21.31 25.52 -1.77
CA ALA A 44 21.87 25.02 -3.02
C ALA A 44 21.81 23.49 -3.11
N ILE A 45 22.13 22.79 -2.01
CA ILE A 45 22.00 21.33 -1.92
C ILE A 45 20.54 20.92 -2.08
N ALA A 46 19.62 21.56 -1.35
CA ALA A 46 18.19 21.25 -1.43
C ALA A 46 17.67 21.40 -2.88
N LEU A 47 17.99 22.51 -3.56
CA LEU A 47 17.57 22.76 -4.93
C LEU A 47 18.24 21.83 -5.95
N ALA A 48 19.52 21.51 -5.75
CA ALA A 48 20.25 20.60 -6.63
C ALA A 48 19.65 19.19 -6.59
N VAL A 49 19.39 18.65 -5.39
CA VAL A 49 18.74 17.33 -5.27
C VAL A 49 17.29 17.39 -5.74
N ALA A 50 16.54 18.42 -5.34
CA ALA A 50 15.14 18.60 -5.73
C ALA A 50 14.92 18.69 -7.25
N SER A 51 15.94 19.10 -8.02
CA SER A 51 15.86 19.12 -9.49
C SER A 51 15.59 17.74 -10.11
N GLY A 52 15.95 16.66 -9.41
CA GLY A 52 15.62 15.28 -9.80
C GLY A 52 14.13 14.99 -9.76
N GLY A 53 13.34 15.78 -9.02
CA GLY A 53 11.88 15.61 -8.94
C GLY A 53 11.17 15.72 -10.29
N LYS A 54 11.80 16.36 -11.29
CA LYS A 54 11.31 16.40 -12.67
C LYS A 54 11.30 15.03 -13.38
N ASN A 55 12.11 14.10 -12.88
CA ASN A 55 12.23 12.74 -13.42
C ASN A 55 11.28 11.76 -12.73
N LEU A 56 10.54 12.19 -11.71
CA LEU A 56 9.51 11.36 -11.08
C LEU A 56 8.37 11.15 -12.07
N SER A 57 8.05 9.89 -12.32
CA SER A 57 6.86 9.48 -13.07
C SER A 57 5.93 8.69 -12.14
N PHE A 58 4.66 8.55 -12.50
CA PHE A 58 3.73 7.68 -11.78
C PHE A 58 3.62 6.35 -12.52
N SER A 59 3.43 5.25 -11.80
CA SER A 59 3.03 4.00 -12.41
C SER A 59 1.57 3.69 -12.08
N THR A 60 0.82 3.32 -13.10
CA THR A 60 -0.58 2.87 -13.01
C THR A 60 -0.70 1.35 -13.05
N ASP A 61 0.43 0.66 -13.24
CA ASP A 61 0.44 -0.78 -13.39
C ASP A 61 0.54 -1.44 -12.02
N TYR A 62 -0.42 -2.29 -11.69
CA TYR A 62 -0.36 -3.11 -10.47
C TYR A 62 0.84 -4.07 -10.48
N ARG A 63 1.44 -4.36 -11.65
CA ARG A 63 2.66 -5.17 -11.77
C ARG A 63 3.84 -4.60 -10.99
N VAL A 64 3.86 -3.30 -10.68
CA VAL A 64 4.94 -2.69 -9.87
C VAL A 64 5.03 -3.26 -8.46
N PHE A 65 3.95 -3.88 -7.96
CA PHE A 65 3.98 -4.58 -6.68
C PHE A 65 4.81 -5.86 -6.70
N PHE A 66 5.25 -6.33 -7.86
CA PHE A 66 5.98 -7.58 -8.02
C PHE A 66 7.39 -7.33 -8.55
N SER A 67 8.39 -8.03 -8.00
CA SER A 67 9.73 -7.99 -8.54
C SER A 67 9.79 -8.62 -9.94
N LYS A 68 10.71 -8.16 -10.80
CA LYS A 68 10.88 -8.69 -12.17
C LYS A 68 11.25 -10.17 -12.21
N THR A 69 11.78 -10.72 -11.11
CA THR A 69 12.17 -12.13 -10.96
C THR A 69 11.08 -12.94 -10.25
N ASN A 70 9.88 -12.40 -10.08
CA ASN A 70 8.78 -13.10 -9.44
C ASN A 70 8.23 -14.17 -10.41
N PRO A 71 8.24 -15.47 -10.03
CA PRO A 71 7.82 -16.55 -10.94
C PRO A 71 6.32 -16.50 -11.28
N PHE A 72 5.48 -15.93 -10.41
CA PHE A 72 4.05 -15.78 -10.67
C PHE A 72 3.77 -14.63 -11.64
N LEU A 73 4.55 -13.54 -11.55
CA LEU A 73 4.51 -12.48 -12.55
C LEU A 73 4.94 -13.02 -13.90
N GLU A 74 6.06 -13.76 -13.96
CA GLU A 74 6.55 -14.36 -15.19
C GLU A 74 5.54 -15.35 -15.80
N ALA A 75 4.92 -16.21 -14.99
CA ALA A 75 3.89 -17.13 -15.45
C ALA A 75 2.64 -16.40 -15.99
N TYR A 76 2.22 -15.33 -15.33
CA TYR A 76 1.11 -14.49 -15.77
C TYR A 76 1.44 -13.73 -17.07
N GLU A 77 2.64 -13.15 -17.18
CA GLU A 77 3.08 -12.48 -18.40
C GLU A 77 3.25 -13.44 -19.58
N ASN A 78 3.75 -14.65 -19.32
CA ASN A 78 3.85 -15.68 -20.35
C ASN A 78 2.45 -16.12 -20.83
N MET A 79 1.47 -16.24 -19.92
CA MET A 79 0.07 -16.45 -20.30
C MET A 79 -0.42 -15.33 -21.24
N GLN A 80 -0.15 -14.07 -20.90
CA GLN A 80 -0.54 -12.90 -21.71
C GLN A 80 0.25 -12.73 -23.02
N LYS A 81 1.37 -13.44 -23.19
CA LYS A 81 2.10 -13.49 -24.47
C LYS A 81 1.54 -14.57 -25.41
N VAL A 82 1.07 -15.68 -24.83
CA VAL A 82 0.48 -16.80 -25.58
C VAL A 82 -0.93 -16.47 -26.05
N TYR A 83 -1.73 -15.86 -25.17
CA TYR A 83 -3.10 -15.41 -25.46
C TYR A 83 -3.16 -13.90 -25.51
N THR A 84 -4.08 -13.32 -26.28
CA THR A 84 -4.19 -11.87 -26.43
C THR A 84 -4.29 -11.15 -25.07
N LYS A 85 -3.27 -10.33 -24.74
CA LYS A 85 -3.30 -9.40 -23.61
C LYS A 85 -4.51 -8.49 -23.75
N SER A 86 -5.43 -8.60 -22.80
CA SER A 86 -6.66 -7.82 -22.78
C SER A 86 -6.86 -7.26 -21.39
N ASP A 87 -6.93 -5.94 -21.32
CA ASP A 87 -7.48 -5.25 -20.17
C ASP A 87 -8.98 -5.04 -20.42
N THR A 88 -9.77 -5.16 -19.36
CA THR A 88 -11.24 -5.14 -19.48
C THR A 88 -11.83 -3.93 -18.78
N VAL A 89 -12.84 -3.37 -19.43
CA VAL A 89 -13.84 -2.48 -18.83
C VAL A 89 -15.14 -3.26 -18.79
N LEU A 90 -15.81 -3.28 -17.64
CA LEU A 90 -17.14 -3.87 -17.50
C LEU A 90 -18.11 -2.77 -17.09
N ILE A 91 -19.07 -2.47 -17.97
CA ILE A 91 -20.18 -1.57 -17.70
C ILE A 91 -21.37 -2.44 -17.29
N VAL A 92 -21.84 -2.29 -16.05
CA VAL A 92 -22.96 -3.06 -15.49
C VAL A 92 -24.20 -2.18 -15.47
N LEU A 93 -25.30 -2.71 -15.99
CA LEU A 93 -26.59 -2.04 -16.08
C LEU A 93 -27.62 -2.72 -15.18
N ALA A 94 -28.27 -1.93 -14.33
CA ALA A 94 -29.36 -2.38 -13.48
C ALA A 94 -30.61 -1.50 -13.73
N PRO A 95 -31.63 -2.01 -14.45
CA PRO A 95 -32.88 -1.29 -14.59
C PRO A 95 -33.62 -1.22 -13.24
N GLN A 96 -34.22 -0.07 -12.93
CA GLN A 96 -34.93 0.15 -11.65
C GLN A 96 -36.17 -0.74 -11.49
N ASP A 97 -36.78 -1.19 -12.58
CA ASP A 97 -37.88 -2.15 -12.57
C ASP A 97 -37.43 -3.61 -12.47
N GLY A 98 -36.11 -3.86 -12.52
CA GLY A 98 -35.51 -5.18 -12.43
C GLY A 98 -35.71 -6.06 -13.66
N ASN A 99 -36.16 -5.53 -14.81
CA ASN A 99 -36.40 -6.32 -16.02
C ASN A 99 -35.45 -5.97 -17.17
N VAL A 100 -34.41 -6.79 -17.35
CA VAL A 100 -33.46 -6.64 -18.47
C VAL A 100 -34.01 -7.13 -19.81
N PHE A 101 -35.10 -7.91 -19.82
CA PHE A 101 -35.73 -8.42 -21.05
C PHE A 101 -36.98 -7.61 -21.39
N SER A 102 -36.80 -6.31 -21.60
CA SER A 102 -37.82 -5.41 -22.16
C SER A 102 -37.30 -4.74 -23.42
N ASN A 103 -38.17 -4.45 -24.40
CA ASN A 103 -37.74 -3.80 -25.65
C ASN A 103 -37.04 -2.47 -25.37
N SER A 104 -37.55 -1.68 -24.42
CA SER A 104 -36.93 -0.40 -24.04
C SER A 104 -35.52 -0.58 -23.46
N PHE A 105 -35.33 -1.56 -22.58
CA PHE A 105 -34.03 -1.82 -21.98
C PHE A 105 -33.03 -2.40 -22.99
N LEU A 106 -33.45 -3.40 -23.77
CA LEU A 106 -32.62 -4.02 -24.77
C LEU A 106 -32.20 -3.03 -25.86
N SER A 107 -33.05 -2.06 -26.21
CA SER A 107 -32.68 -0.99 -27.16
C SER A 107 -31.63 -0.06 -26.58
N ALA A 108 -31.75 0.27 -25.28
CA ALA A 108 -30.72 1.03 -24.58
C ALA A 108 -29.40 0.25 -24.53
N LEU A 109 -29.45 -1.05 -24.24
CA LEU A 109 -28.27 -1.91 -24.20
C LEU A 109 -27.60 -2.04 -25.59
N GLU A 110 -28.38 -2.24 -26.65
CA GLU A 110 -27.87 -2.30 -28.02
C GLU A 110 -27.14 -1.01 -28.40
N GLN A 111 -27.72 0.15 -28.07
CA GLN A 111 -27.08 1.45 -28.28
C GLN A 111 -25.77 1.57 -27.48
N LEU A 112 -25.77 1.18 -26.20
CA LEU A 112 -24.55 1.20 -25.40
C LEU A 112 -23.47 0.26 -25.94
N THR A 113 -23.84 -0.92 -26.42
CA THR A 113 -22.92 -1.88 -27.05
C THR A 113 -22.27 -1.26 -28.29
N LEU A 114 -23.04 -0.56 -29.12
CA LEU A 114 -22.52 0.14 -30.30
C LEU A 114 -21.60 1.30 -29.94
N ASP A 115 -22.00 2.13 -28.97
CA ASP A 115 -21.19 3.26 -28.50
C ASP A 115 -19.89 2.78 -27.83
N SER A 116 -19.92 1.61 -27.19
CA SER A 116 -18.76 1.00 -26.54
C SER A 116 -17.64 0.60 -27.52
N TRP A 117 -17.96 0.36 -28.80
CA TRP A 117 -16.93 0.17 -29.84
C TRP A 117 -16.15 1.44 -30.19
N GLN A 118 -16.65 2.62 -29.81
CA GLN A 118 -15.96 3.90 -30.01
C GLN A 118 -14.95 4.21 -28.90
N ILE A 119 -14.92 3.38 -27.84
CA ILE A 119 -13.95 3.52 -26.76
C ILE A 119 -12.54 3.39 -27.33
N PRO A 120 -11.62 4.33 -27.04
CA PRO A 120 -10.25 4.26 -27.52
C PRO A 120 -9.58 2.93 -27.18
N HIS A 121 -8.85 2.36 -28.12
CA HIS A 121 -8.16 1.08 -27.99
C HIS A 121 -9.06 -0.15 -27.79
N SER A 122 -10.38 -0.01 -27.88
CA SER A 122 -11.28 -1.16 -27.91
C SER A 122 -11.02 -2.00 -29.16
N PHE A 123 -11.02 -3.31 -29.00
CA PHE A 123 -10.95 -4.25 -30.13
C PHE A 123 -12.01 -5.35 -30.05
N ARG A 124 -12.71 -5.44 -28.92
CA ARG A 124 -13.80 -6.40 -28.70
C ARG A 124 -14.77 -5.86 -27.67
N VAL A 125 -16.05 -5.99 -27.95
CA VAL A 125 -17.16 -5.64 -27.05
C VAL A 125 -18.12 -6.84 -27.02
N ASP A 126 -18.38 -7.36 -25.83
CA ASP A 126 -19.28 -8.50 -25.61
C ASP A 126 -20.46 -8.06 -24.73
N SER A 127 -21.68 -8.37 -25.16
CA SER A 127 -22.93 -8.13 -24.44
C SER A 127 -23.95 -9.22 -24.80
N ILE A 128 -25.11 -9.26 -24.14
CA ILE A 128 -26.17 -10.19 -24.54
C ILE A 128 -26.76 -9.87 -25.92
N THR A 129 -26.65 -8.64 -26.42
CA THR A 129 -27.25 -8.24 -27.70
C THR A 129 -26.47 -8.80 -28.88
N ASN A 130 -25.15 -8.65 -28.87
CA ASN A 130 -24.24 -9.08 -29.94
C ASN A 130 -23.60 -10.46 -29.69
N PHE A 131 -24.15 -11.24 -28.78
CA PHE A 131 -23.71 -12.62 -28.57
C PHE A 131 -23.97 -13.42 -29.85
N GLN A 132 -22.94 -14.07 -30.40
CA GLN A 132 -23.06 -14.84 -31.64
C GLN A 132 -23.85 -16.13 -31.40
N HIS A 133 -25.12 -16.11 -31.76
CA HIS A 133 -26.00 -17.26 -31.72
C HIS A 133 -25.86 -18.06 -33.01
N ILE A 134 -25.65 -19.37 -32.86
CA ILE A 134 -25.50 -20.29 -33.98
C ILE A 134 -26.73 -21.18 -34.01
N ARG A 135 -27.37 -21.25 -35.18
CA ARG A 135 -28.51 -22.13 -35.42
C ARG A 135 -28.44 -22.75 -36.82
N ALA A 136 -29.04 -23.91 -36.98
CA ALA A 136 -29.27 -24.53 -38.26
C ALA A 136 -30.58 -24.02 -38.89
N ASP A 137 -30.54 -23.71 -40.17
CA ASP A 137 -31.74 -23.52 -41.00
C ASP A 137 -31.62 -24.39 -42.26
N GLY A 138 -32.21 -25.60 -42.20
CA GLY A 138 -32.00 -26.62 -43.22
C GLY A 138 -30.55 -27.09 -43.28
N ASP A 139 -29.89 -26.87 -44.42
CA ASP A 139 -28.47 -27.20 -44.65
C ASP A 139 -27.52 -26.00 -44.39
N GLU A 140 -28.07 -24.84 -44.03
CA GLU A 140 -27.30 -23.62 -43.76
C GLU A 140 -27.04 -23.45 -42.26
N LEU A 141 -25.81 -23.04 -41.93
CA LEU A 141 -25.44 -22.63 -40.57
C LEU A 141 -25.49 -21.10 -40.52
N ILE A 142 -26.42 -20.57 -39.72
CA ILE A 142 -26.59 -19.14 -39.52
C ILE A 142 -25.85 -18.75 -38.24
N VAL A 143 -24.95 -17.78 -38.36
CA VAL A 143 -24.31 -17.09 -37.23
C VAL A 143 -24.81 -15.66 -37.24
N GLU A 144 -25.58 -15.28 -36.23
CA GLU A 144 -26.15 -13.94 -36.10
C GLU A 144 -26.13 -13.46 -34.65
N ASP A 145 -26.30 -12.16 -34.46
CA ASP A 145 -26.45 -11.58 -33.13
C ASP A 145 -27.73 -12.12 -32.46
N LEU A 146 -27.62 -12.55 -31.21
CA LEU A 146 -28.72 -13.13 -30.43
C LEU A 146 -29.95 -12.21 -30.41
N ILE A 147 -29.74 -10.90 -30.45
CA ILE A 147 -30.80 -9.90 -30.45
C ILE A 147 -30.64 -9.01 -31.68
N SER A 148 -31.64 -9.06 -32.56
CA SER A 148 -31.75 -8.20 -33.75
C SER A 148 -33.11 -7.51 -33.78
N ASN A 149 -33.17 -6.26 -34.26
CA ASN A 149 -34.41 -5.47 -34.38
C ASN A 149 -35.21 -5.33 -33.07
N VAL A 150 -34.55 -4.88 -32.00
CA VAL A 150 -35.09 -4.86 -30.63
C VAL A 150 -36.49 -4.23 -30.50
N SER A 151 -36.74 -3.15 -31.25
CA SER A 151 -38.00 -2.39 -31.17
C SER A 151 -39.24 -3.20 -31.62
N GLN A 152 -39.05 -4.30 -32.34
CA GLN A 152 -40.13 -5.12 -32.92
C GLN A 152 -40.26 -6.50 -32.26
N LEU A 153 -39.50 -6.79 -31.20
CA LEU A 153 -39.55 -8.09 -30.53
C LEU A 153 -40.91 -8.31 -29.85
N THR A 154 -41.50 -9.46 -30.12
CA THR A 154 -42.71 -9.95 -29.45
C THR A 154 -42.38 -10.55 -28.08
N ALA A 155 -43.37 -10.67 -27.20
CA ALA A 155 -43.19 -11.29 -25.88
C ALA A 155 -42.66 -12.73 -25.96
N GLU A 156 -43.07 -13.49 -27.00
CA GLU A 156 -42.58 -14.85 -27.24
C GLU A 156 -41.10 -14.88 -27.63
N GLN A 157 -40.66 -13.95 -28.48
CA GLN A 157 -39.25 -13.81 -28.85
C GLN A 157 -38.38 -13.38 -27.67
N LEU A 158 -38.88 -12.47 -26.80
CA LEU A 158 -38.15 -12.07 -25.59
C LEU A 158 -37.94 -13.24 -24.63
N GLU A 159 -38.97 -14.07 -24.41
CA GLU A 159 -38.82 -15.27 -23.57
C GLU A 159 -37.89 -16.32 -24.21
N ALA A 160 -37.89 -16.44 -25.54
CA ALA A 160 -36.93 -17.29 -26.24
C ALA A 160 -35.48 -16.79 -26.07
N ILE A 161 -35.22 -15.49 -26.26
CA ILE A 161 -33.91 -14.85 -26.05
C ILE A 161 -33.45 -15.05 -24.61
N LYS A 162 -34.33 -14.83 -23.64
CA LYS A 162 -34.07 -15.07 -22.22
C LYS A 162 -33.72 -16.54 -21.95
N GLY A 163 -34.45 -17.47 -22.55
CA GLY A 163 -34.16 -18.90 -22.47
C GLY A 163 -32.78 -19.24 -23.02
N ILE A 164 -32.38 -18.66 -24.16
CA ILE A 164 -31.04 -18.86 -24.72
C ILE A 164 -29.98 -18.27 -23.79
N ALA A 165 -30.13 -17.01 -23.38
CA ALA A 165 -29.16 -16.31 -22.54
C ALA A 165 -28.92 -17.01 -21.19
N LEU A 166 -29.95 -17.61 -20.58
CA LEU A 166 -29.84 -18.33 -19.33
C LEU A 166 -29.25 -19.75 -19.47
N ASN A 167 -29.26 -20.34 -20.66
CA ASN A 167 -28.70 -21.66 -20.91
C ASN A 167 -27.31 -21.63 -21.55
N GLU A 168 -26.82 -20.46 -21.99
CA GLU A 168 -25.49 -20.29 -22.56
C GLU A 168 -24.42 -20.08 -21.47
N PRO A 169 -23.45 -21.01 -21.30
CA PRO A 169 -22.41 -20.88 -20.27
C PRO A 169 -21.51 -19.65 -20.44
N LEU A 170 -21.38 -19.11 -21.65
CA LEU A 170 -20.61 -17.89 -21.92
C LEU A 170 -21.35 -16.60 -21.52
N LEU A 171 -22.65 -16.70 -21.18
CA LEU A 171 -23.45 -15.56 -20.73
C LEU A 171 -23.80 -15.69 -19.24
N LEU A 172 -24.19 -16.88 -18.80
CA LEU A 172 -24.63 -17.12 -17.42
C LEU A 172 -23.51 -16.89 -16.41
N ASN A 173 -23.78 -16.05 -15.41
CA ASN A 173 -22.83 -15.59 -14.38
C ASN A 173 -21.61 -14.84 -14.94
N GLN A 174 -21.69 -14.34 -16.18
CA GLN A 174 -20.69 -13.47 -16.80
C GLN A 174 -21.32 -12.14 -17.24
N LEU A 175 -22.41 -12.19 -18.02
CA LEU A 175 -23.13 -11.03 -18.53
C LEU A 175 -24.62 -11.04 -18.15
N ILE A 176 -25.14 -12.13 -17.59
CA ILE A 176 -26.51 -12.25 -17.08
C ILE A 176 -26.58 -13.27 -15.94
N THR A 177 -27.50 -13.09 -15.00
CA THR A 177 -27.77 -14.08 -13.93
C THR A 177 -29.19 -14.61 -14.03
N THR A 178 -29.48 -15.70 -13.31
CA THR A 178 -30.83 -16.29 -13.23
C THR A 178 -31.90 -15.33 -12.67
N LYS A 179 -31.49 -14.29 -11.94
CA LYS A 179 -32.37 -13.23 -11.44
C LYS A 179 -32.85 -12.30 -12.56
N THR A 180 -32.12 -12.23 -13.68
CA THR A 180 -32.45 -11.40 -14.85
C THR A 180 -32.67 -9.92 -14.54
N ASN A 181 -32.06 -9.41 -13.47
CA ASN A 181 -32.23 -8.05 -12.98
C ASN A 181 -31.05 -7.13 -13.30
N VAL A 182 -29.92 -7.68 -13.76
CA VAL A 182 -28.70 -6.96 -14.09
C VAL A 182 -28.04 -7.62 -15.30
N THR A 183 -27.45 -6.83 -16.18
CA THR A 183 -26.59 -7.32 -17.28
C THR A 183 -25.36 -6.43 -17.44
N GLY A 184 -24.43 -6.80 -18.31
CA GLY A 184 -23.21 -6.03 -18.54
C GLY A 184 -22.77 -5.96 -19.99
N VAL A 185 -21.91 -5.00 -20.27
CA VAL A 185 -21.13 -4.84 -21.50
C VAL A 185 -19.66 -4.95 -21.14
N ALA A 186 -19.01 -6.02 -21.59
CA ALA A 186 -17.59 -6.26 -21.37
C ALA A 186 -16.80 -5.76 -22.58
N ILE A 187 -15.88 -4.82 -22.36
CA ILE A 187 -15.05 -4.22 -23.39
C ILE A 187 -13.61 -4.63 -23.16
N SER A 188 -13.00 -5.25 -24.16
CA SER A 188 -11.58 -5.56 -24.16
C SER A 188 -10.82 -4.48 -24.91
N VAL A 189 -9.79 -3.94 -24.26
CA VAL A 189 -8.90 -2.93 -24.83
C VAL A 189 -7.47 -3.43 -24.90
N ARG A 190 -6.72 -2.90 -25.86
CA ARG A 190 -5.29 -3.16 -26.01
C ARG A 190 -4.48 -1.92 -25.69
N LEU A 191 -3.84 -1.92 -24.53
CA LEU A 191 -2.97 -0.83 -24.12
C LEU A 191 -1.63 -0.84 -24.88
N PRO A 192 -1.01 0.33 -25.13
CA PRO A 192 0.36 0.43 -25.62
C PRO A 192 1.36 -0.33 -24.74
N ASP A 193 2.48 -0.76 -25.34
CA ASP A 193 3.57 -1.43 -24.61
C ASP A 193 4.46 -0.45 -23.83
N ASP A 194 4.50 0.83 -24.21
CA ASP A 194 5.22 1.87 -23.45
C ASP A 194 4.46 2.25 -22.18
N ASP A 195 5.15 2.29 -21.05
CA ASP A 195 4.54 2.54 -19.73
C ASP A 195 3.86 3.93 -19.63
N GLN A 196 4.47 4.98 -20.22
CA GLN A 196 3.91 6.34 -20.14
C GLN A 196 2.69 6.47 -21.05
N GLU A 197 2.77 5.95 -22.27
CA GLU A 197 1.63 5.92 -23.18
C GLU A 197 0.48 5.08 -22.63
N SER A 198 0.81 3.94 -22.02
CA SER A 198 -0.16 3.06 -21.35
C SER A 198 -0.88 3.77 -20.21
N GLN A 199 -0.14 4.51 -19.36
CA GLN A 199 -0.73 5.32 -18.30
C GLN A 199 -1.71 6.37 -18.85
N LEU A 200 -1.32 7.08 -19.90
CA LEU A 200 -2.19 8.08 -20.54
C LEU A 200 -3.42 7.43 -21.17
N ALA A 201 -3.25 6.27 -21.81
CA ALA A 201 -4.34 5.51 -22.40
C ALA A 201 -5.34 5.05 -21.33
N VAL A 202 -4.87 4.49 -20.20
CA VAL A 202 -5.72 4.07 -19.07
C VAL A 202 -6.56 5.25 -18.55
N SER A 203 -5.93 6.41 -18.32
CA SER A 203 -6.64 7.61 -17.85
C SER A 203 -7.65 8.12 -18.88
N ASN A 204 -7.29 8.13 -20.17
CA ASN A 204 -8.16 8.60 -21.24
C ASN A 204 -9.37 7.68 -21.45
N ILE A 205 -9.16 6.37 -21.42
CA ILE A 205 -10.23 5.36 -21.52
C ILE A 205 -11.16 5.49 -20.32
N ALA A 206 -10.64 5.57 -19.09
CA ALA A 206 -11.46 5.73 -17.90
C ALA A 206 -12.30 7.02 -17.94
N ALA A 207 -11.72 8.13 -18.41
CA ALA A 207 -12.46 9.39 -18.60
C ALA A 207 -13.56 9.26 -19.65
N HIS A 208 -13.26 8.64 -20.80
CA HIS A 208 -14.22 8.42 -21.88
C HIS A 208 -15.38 7.52 -21.45
N VAL A 209 -15.10 6.43 -20.71
CA VAL A 209 -16.13 5.53 -20.18
C VAL A 209 -17.03 6.25 -19.15
N ARG A 210 -16.48 7.14 -18.33
CA ARG A 210 -17.27 7.97 -17.41
C ARG A 210 -18.15 8.98 -18.14
N GLU A 211 -17.66 9.56 -19.23
CA GLU A 211 -18.45 10.44 -20.10
C GLU A 211 -19.59 9.66 -20.78
N LEU A 212 -19.30 8.45 -21.28
CA LEU A 212 -20.29 7.55 -21.85
C LEU A 212 -21.36 7.18 -20.82
N LYS A 213 -20.96 6.82 -19.59
CA LYS A 213 -21.89 6.60 -18.46
C LYS A 213 -22.79 7.81 -18.24
N ALA A 214 -22.23 9.02 -18.15
CA ALA A 214 -23.01 10.23 -17.91
C ALA A 214 -24.04 10.50 -19.01
N LYS A 215 -23.64 10.41 -20.28
CA LYS A 215 -24.55 10.58 -21.45
C LYS A 215 -25.64 9.51 -21.49
N PHE A 216 -25.26 8.27 -21.19
CA PHE A 216 -26.20 7.15 -21.15
C PHE A 216 -27.25 7.35 -20.05
N GLN A 217 -26.84 7.74 -18.85
CA GLN A 217 -27.75 8.00 -17.72
C GLN A 217 -28.66 9.21 -17.95
N GLU A 218 -28.20 10.24 -18.69
CA GLU A 218 -29.04 11.37 -19.11
C GLU A 218 -30.15 10.92 -20.08
N THR A 219 -29.82 10.00 -21.00
CA THR A 219 -30.76 9.47 -21.99
C THR A 219 -31.73 8.45 -21.38
N TYR A 220 -31.25 7.62 -20.44
CA TYR A 220 -31.97 6.52 -19.82
C TYR A 220 -31.93 6.61 -18.28
N PRO A 221 -32.66 7.57 -17.66
CA PRO A 221 -32.58 7.83 -16.22
C PRO A 221 -33.13 6.70 -15.32
N GLY A 222 -33.84 5.73 -15.90
CA GLY A 222 -34.35 4.54 -15.20
C GLY A 222 -33.36 3.37 -15.12
N ILE A 223 -32.12 3.55 -15.59
CA ILE A 223 -31.09 2.51 -15.61
C ILE A 223 -29.88 3.00 -14.81
N ASP A 224 -29.58 2.29 -13.72
CA ASP A 224 -28.37 2.52 -12.94
C ASP A 224 -27.17 1.88 -13.63
N VAL A 225 -26.04 2.58 -13.64
CA VAL A 225 -24.82 2.18 -14.36
C VAL A 225 -23.65 2.11 -13.39
N TYR A 226 -22.93 0.99 -13.40
CA TYR A 226 -21.77 0.74 -12.55
C TYR A 226 -20.56 0.39 -13.43
N LEU A 227 -19.37 0.88 -13.07
CA LEU A 227 -18.13 0.72 -13.86
C LEU A 227 -17.09 -0.07 -13.05
N THR A 228 -16.67 -1.20 -13.60
CA THR A 228 -15.58 -2.01 -13.03
C THR A 228 -14.70 -2.60 -14.14
N GLY A 229 -13.86 -3.58 -13.82
CA GLY A 229 -12.89 -4.21 -14.71
C GLY A 229 -11.44 -3.83 -14.39
N SER A 230 -10.50 -4.58 -15.00
CA SER A 230 -9.07 -4.43 -14.70
C SER A 230 -8.53 -3.05 -15.07
N LEU A 231 -9.08 -2.40 -16.11
CA LEU A 231 -8.65 -1.06 -16.51
C LEU A 231 -9.09 0.01 -15.51
N LEU A 232 -10.32 -0.10 -14.99
CA LEU A 232 -10.84 0.84 -14.00
C LEU A 232 -10.10 0.69 -12.67
N LEU A 233 -9.73 -0.56 -12.31
CA LEU A 233 -8.83 -0.84 -11.19
C LEU A 233 -7.46 -0.19 -11.40
N ALA A 234 -6.85 -0.35 -12.57
CA ALA A 234 -5.56 0.27 -12.89
C ALA A 234 -5.61 1.81 -12.81
N ASN A 235 -6.72 2.43 -13.23
CA ASN A 235 -6.94 3.87 -13.10
C ASN A 235 -7.21 4.33 -11.66
N ALA A 236 -7.79 3.47 -10.81
CA ALA A 236 -8.11 3.81 -9.42
C ALA A 236 -6.85 4.14 -8.58
N PHE A 237 -5.73 3.44 -8.81
CA PHE A 237 -4.45 3.67 -8.11
C PHE A 237 -3.84 5.08 -8.31
N PRO A 238 -3.65 5.60 -9.54
CA PRO A 238 -3.16 6.96 -9.74
C PRO A 238 -4.21 8.00 -9.31
N GLU A 239 -5.51 7.73 -9.49
CA GLU A 239 -6.58 8.66 -9.10
C GLU A 239 -6.59 8.91 -7.59
N ILE A 240 -6.48 7.84 -6.79
CA ILE A 240 -6.42 7.97 -5.33
C ILE A 240 -5.12 8.66 -4.87
N SER A 241 -4.00 8.37 -5.54
CA SER A 241 -2.72 9.01 -5.26
C SER A 241 -2.76 10.53 -5.50
N GLN A 242 -3.35 10.95 -6.63
CA GLN A 242 -3.52 12.37 -6.96
C GLN A 242 -4.47 13.08 -5.99
N ARG A 243 -5.54 12.39 -5.57
CA ARG A 243 -6.44 12.88 -4.53
C ARG A 243 -5.70 13.11 -3.22
N ASP A 244 -4.94 12.13 -2.74
CA ASP A 244 -4.16 12.26 -1.50
C ASP A 244 -3.13 13.40 -1.59
N MET A 245 -2.46 13.55 -2.74
CA MET A 245 -1.49 14.63 -2.95
C MET A 245 -2.13 16.02 -2.96
N SER A 246 -3.32 16.17 -3.55
CA SER A 246 -4.02 17.46 -3.64
C SER A 246 -4.79 17.83 -2.38
N THR A 247 -5.12 16.85 -1.52
CA THR A 247 -5.95 17.07 -0.33
C THR A 247 -5.23 16.78 0.98
N LEU A 248 -4.74 15.56 1.21
CA LEU A 248 -4.14 15.15 2.48
C LEU A 248 -2.80 15.85 2.76
N ILE A 249 -1.92 15.96 1.75
CA ILE A 249 -0.59 16.56 1.94
C ILE A 249 -0.70 18.04 2.38
N PRO A 250 -1.46 18.92 1.69
CA PRO A 250 -1.64 20.31 2.13
C PRO A 250 -2.32 20.41 3.50
N LEU A 251 -3.33 19.58 3.77
CA LEU A 251 -4.05 19.56 5.04
C LEU A 251 -3.13 19.20 6.21
N MET A 252 -2.30 18.18 6.03
CA MET A 252 -1.31 17.77 7.02
C MET A 252 -0.24 18.83 7.24
N TYR A 253 0.26 19.47 6.18
CA TYR A 253 1.20 20.57 6.30
C TYR A 253 0.60 21.70 7.16
N LEU A 254 -0.64 22.08 6.88
CA LEU A 254 -1.37 23.10 7.64
C LEU A 254 -1.54 22.70 9.11
N ILE A 255 -2.01 21.49 9.38
CA ILE A 255 -2.26 21.02 10.76
C ILE A 255 -0.95 20.94 11.55
N ILE A 256 0.11 20.39 10.96
CA ILE A 256 1.42 20.31 11.61
C ILE A 256 2.00 21.71 11.87
N LEU A 257 1.84 22.66 10.94
CA LEU A 257 2.24 24.05 11.13
C LEU A 257 1.48 24.71 12.29
N LEU A 258 0.16 24.52 12.37
CA LEU A 258 -0.66 25.03 13.46
C LEU A 258 -0.26 24.43 14.82
N MET A 259 -0.03 23.12 14.86
CA MET A 259 0.41 22.40 16.06
C MET A 259 1.79 22.87 16.53
N MET A 260 2.75 23.01 15.62
CA MET A 260 4.06 23.58 15.93
C MET A 260 3.96 25.02 16.42
N GLY A 261 3.13 25.85 15.78
CA GLY A 261 2.84 27.22 16.22
C GLY A 261 2.31 27.26 17.66
N PHE A 262 1.40 26.34 18.00
CA PHE A 262 0.82 26.22 19.33
C PHE A 262 1.83 25.74 20.39
N ILE A 263 2.63 24.72 20.08
CA ILE A 263 3.61 24.12 21.00
C ILE A 263 4.81 25.04 21.23
N LEU A 264 5.41 25.55 20.15
CA LEU A 264 6.60 26.41 20.22
C LEU A 264 6.26 27.84 20.65
N ARG A 265 5.01 28.28 20.43
CA ARG A 265 4.52 29.65 20.71
C ARG A 265 5.43 30.73 20.11
N SER A 266 6.00 30.45 18.95
CA SER A 266 6.97 31.32 18.28
C SER A 266 6.87 31.17 16.77
N PHE A 267 6.46 32.25 16.10
CA PHE A 267 6.37 32.28 14.64
C PHE A 267 7.73 31.98 13.98
N SER A 268 8.83 32.53 14.49
CA SER A 268 10.16 32.31 13.93
C SER A 268 10.63 30.86 14.05
N ALA A 269 10.32 30.21 15.17
CA ALA A 269 10.65 28.81 15.37
C ALA A 269 9.83 27.92 14.42
N THR A 270 8.51 28.16 14.35
CA THR A 270 7.61 27.45 13.42
C THR A 270 8.02 27.65 11.96
N PHE A 271 8.36 28.88 11.55
CA PHE A 271 8.83 29.18 10.20
C PHE A 271 10.14 28.46 9.89
N ALA A 272 11.13 28.50 10.79
CA ALA A 272 12.40 27.81 10.58
C ALA A 272 12.22 26.29 10.45
N THR A 273 11.39 25.68 11.30
CA THR A 273 11.06 24.25 11.20
C THR A 273 10.29 23.94 9.91
N SER A 274 9.40 24.81 9.47
CA SER A 274 8.66 24.66 8.20
C SER A 274 9.61 24.60 6.99
N ILE A 275 10.68 25.41 6.99
CA ILE A 275 11.70 25.39 5.94
C ILE A 275 12.51 24.07 5.98
N VAL A 276 12.89 23.59 7.17
CA VAL A 276 13.58 22.29 7.33
C VAL A 276 12.72 21.18 6.71
N ILE A 277 11.44 21.14 7.06
CA ILE A 277 10.51 20.12 6.57
C ILE A 277 10.37 20.16 5.04
N ILE A 278 10.18 21.36 4.46
CA ILE A 278 10.05 21.51 3.00
C ILE A 278 11.31 20.99 2.32
N PHE A 279 12.50 21.39 2.78
CA PHE A 279 13.75 20.97 2.14
C PHE A 279 14.04 19.49 2.33
N SER A 280 13.73 18.89 3.48
CA SER A 280 13.83 17.44 3.66
C SER A 280 12.94 16.67 2.70
N THR A 281 11.69 17.12 2.56
CA THR A 281 10.71 16.50 1.67
C THR A 281 11.11 16.65 0.20
N MET A 282 11.54 17.85 -0.21
CA MET A 282 12.06 18.10 -1.56
C MET A 282 13.30 17.25 -1.86
N THR A 283 14.17 17.05 -0.88
CA THR A 283 15.38 16.22 -1.00
C THR A 283 15.00 14.74 -1.18
N ALA A 284 14.03 14.23 -0.40
CA ALA A 284 13.53 12.86 -0.52
C ALA A 284 12.92 12.59 -1.91
N MET A 285 12.02 13.48 -2.36
CA MET A 285 11.36 13.37 -3.66
C MET A 285 12.36 13.54 -4.81
N GLY A 286 13.26 14.53 -4.71
CA GLY A 286 14.29 14.78 -5.70
C GLY A 286 15.25 13.62 -5.86
N ALA A 287 15.70 13.02 -4.75
CA ALA A 287 16.53 11.83 -4.76
C ALA A 287 15.79 10.64 -5.38
N GLY A 288 14.51 10.44 -5.08
CA GLY A 288 13.67 9.44 -5.73
C GLY A 288 13.68 9.57 -7.26
N GLY A 289 13.53 10.79 -7.77
CA GLY A 289 13.58 11.04 -9.20
C GLY A 289 14.97 10.79 -9.82
N TRP A 290 16.06 11.09 -9.12
CA TRP A 290 17.41 10.72 -9.55
C TRP A 290 17.67 9.22 -9.56
N MET A 291 17.03 8.47 -8.66
CA MET A 291 17.08 7.01 -8.62
C MET A 291 16.19 6.35 -9.69
N GLY A 292 15.37 7.13 -10.40
CA GLY A 292 14.44 6.61 -11.41
C GLY A 292 13.19 5.94 -10.81
N VAL A 293 12.82 6.31 -9.59
CA VAL A 293 11.62 5.77 -8.92
C VAL A 293 10.36 6.17 -9.68
N LYS A 294 9.48 5.20 -9.91
CA LYS A 294 8.12 5.41 -10.39
C LYS A 294 7.17 5.44 -9.19
N LEU A 295 6.59 6.61 -8.90
CA LEU A 295 5.65 6.80 -7.80
C LEU A 295 4.40 5.95 -8.02
N ASN A 296 3.95 5.29 -6.96
CA ASN A 296 2.69 4.56 -6.90
C ASN A 296 1.94 4.99 -5.62
N ALA A 297 0.76 4.41 -5.38
CA ALA A 297 -0.07 4.79 -4.24
C ALA A 297 0.61 4.64 -2.85
N VAL A 298 1.60 3.75 -2.74
CA VAL A 298 2.38 3.54 -1.51
C VAL A 298 3.52 4.55 -1.41
N SER A 299 4.37 4.64 -2.43
CA SER A 299 5.53 5.56 -2.42
C SER A 299 5.12 7.04 -2.51
N ALA A 300 3.92 7.35 -3.00
CA ALA A 300 3.33 8.68 -2.95
C ALA A 300 3.07 9.19 -1.52
N SER A 301 3.09 8.31 -0.51
CA SER A 301 2.99 8.69 0.91
C SER A 301 4.30 9.21 1.53
N VAL A 302 5.43 9.11 0.82
CA VAL A 302 6.75 9.57 1.32
C VAL A 302 6.73 11.01 1.85
N PRO A 303 6.16 12.01 1.14
CA PRO A 303 6.09 13.37 1.66
C PRO A 303 5.43 13.45 3.02
N THR A 304 4.34 12.71 3.22
CA THR A 304 3.60 12.64 4.48
C THR A 304 4.46 12.10 5.60
N ILE A 305 5.16 11.01 5.37
CA ILE A 305 6.00 10.40 6.39
C ILE A 305 7.19 11.32 6.72
N VAL A 306 7.93 11.81 5.72
CA VAL A 306 9.08 12.69 5.93
C VAL A 306 8.68 13.99 6.63
N LEU A 307 7.52 14.56 6.27
CA LEU A 307 6.98 15.75 6.90
C LEU A 307 6.80 15.57 8.42
N THR A 308 6.27 14.43 8.84
CA THR A 308 6.06 14.13 10.27
C THR A 308 7.37 13.92 11.02
N LEU A 309 8.33 13.21 10.43
CA LEU A 309 9.60 12.86 11.08
C LEU A 309 10.55 14.05 11.19
N ALA A 310 10.61 14.92 10.17
CA ALA A 310 11.49 16.09 10.17
C ALA A 310 11.17 17.11 11.28
N VAL A 311 9.97 17.04 11.85
CA VAL A 311 9.54 17.89 12.97
C VAL A 311 10.26 17.52 14.27
N ALA A 312 10.53 16.23 14.51
CA ALA A 312 11.02 15.73 15.80
C ALA A 312 12.37 16.36 16.21
N ASP A 313 13.37 16.28 15.34
CA ASP A 313 14.70 16.87 15.56
C ASP A 313 14.62 18.36 15.91
N SER A 314 13.81 19.08 15.12
CA SER A 314 13.64 20.52 15.28
C SER A 314 12.99 20.86 16.62
N ILE A 315 12.01 20.07 17.07
CA ILE A 315 11.34 20.27 18.36
C ILE A 315 12.30 20.04 19.53
N HIS A 316 13.10 18.98 19.52
CA HIS A 316 14.08 18.72 20.58
C HIS A 316 15.13 19.85 20.69
N ILE A 317 15.60 20.40 19.56
CA ILE A 317 16.54 21.52 19.55
C ILE A 317 15.86 22.82 19.98
N LEU A 318 14.67 23.13 19.47
CA LEU A 318 14.00 24.40 19.72
C LEU A 318 13.43 24.50 21.13
N LEU A 319 12.84 23.43 21.68
CA LEU A 319 12.32 23.45 23.05
C LEU A 319 13.43 23.62 24.09
N SER A 320 14.58 22.97 23.90
CA SER A 320 15.77 23.18 24.74
C SER A 320 16.29 24.61 24.64
N MET A 321 16.41 25.16 23.43
CA MET A 321 16.82 26.55 23.22
C MET A 321 15.85 27.53 23.91
N LEU A 322 14.54 27.34 23.72
CA LEU A 322 13.50 28.17 24.35
C LEU A 322 13.54 28.08 25.87
N ARG A 323 13.87 26.91 26.44
CA ARG A 323 14.07 26.74 27.87
C ARG A 323 15.26 27.55 28.38
N PHE A 324 16.44 27.42 27.76
CA PHE A 324 17.63 28.18 28.20
C PHE A 324 17.46 29.69 28.07
N MET A 325 16.74 30.16 27.04
CA MET A 325 16.37 31.57 26.93
C MET A 325 15.45 32.03 28.08
N ARG A 326 14.53 31.18 28.54
CA ARG A 326 13.67 31.48 29.70
C ARG A 326 14.44 31.48 31.02
N GLU A 327 15.54 30.73 31.09
CA GLU A 327 16.49 30.71 32.21
C GLU A 327 17.45 31.91 32.19
N GLY A 328 17.35 32.80 31.20
CA GLY A 328 18.07 34.08 31.14
C GLY A 328 19.27 34.11 30.19
N GLN A 329 19.57 33.01 29.49
CA GLN A 329 20.65 32.99 28.50
C GLN A 329 20.30 33.82 27.26
N THR A 330 21.32 34.38 26.59
CA THR A 330 21.11 35.03 25.30
C THR A 330 20.71 34.01 24.23
N ARG A 331 20.10 34.47 23.14
CA ARG A 331 19.65 33.61 22.02
C ARG A 331 20.75 32.68 21.50
N ASN A 332 21.97 33.21 21.31
CA ASN A 332 23.07 32.44 20.74
C ASN A 332 23.64 31.44 21.75
N GLU A 333 23.80 31.84 23.02
CA GLU A 333 24.24 30.93 24.09
C GLU A 333 23.25 29.78 24.27
N ALA A 334 21.94 30.08 24.33
CA ALA A 334 20.88 29.10 24.44
C ALA A 334 20.86 28.12 23.25
N LEU A 335 21.14 28.60 22.03
CA LEU A 335 21.22 27.77 20.84
C LEU A 335 22.45 26.85 20.85
N ILE A 336 23.62 27.38 21.23
CA ILE A 336 24.85 26.58 21.35
C ILE A 336 24.67 25.49 22.41
N GLU A 337 24.09 25.85 23.56
CA GLU A 337 23.84 24.90 24.64
C GLU A 337 22.80 23.85 24.24
N SER A 338 21.72 24.25 23.55
CA SER A 338 20.76 23.30 22.99
C SER A 338 21.39 22.30 22.02
N LEU A 339 22.27 22.78 21.12
CA LEU A 339 23.01 21.90 20.22
C LEU A 339 23.93 20.97 20.98
N ARG A 340 24.73 21.48 21.93
CA ARG A 340 25.65 20.67 22.76
C ARG A 340 24.96 19.43 23.33
N ILE A 341 23.77 19.62 23.89
CA ILE A 341 23.08 18.56 24.62
C ILE A 341 22.19 17.66 23.76
N ASN A 342 21.80 18.10 22.56
CA ASN A 342 20.88 17.39 21.68
C ASN A 342 21.54 16.83 20.42
N PHE A 343 22.77 17.25 20.09
CA PHE A 343 23.46 16.84 18.86
C PHE A 343 23.57 15.32 18.72
N MET A 344 24.14 14.62 19.72
CA MET A 344 24.27 13.17 19.63
C MET A 344 22.93 12.43 19.66
N PRO A 345 21.97 12.76 20.55
CA PRO A 345 20.63 12.18 20.47
C PRO A 345 20.00 12.31 19.08
N VAL A 346 19.96 13.52 18.51
CA VAL A 346 19.37 13.77 17.18
C VAL A 346 20.08 12.97 16.08
N VAL A 347 21.42 12.94 16.07
CA VAL A 347 22.17 12.12 15.10
C VAL A 347 21.81 10.63 15.20
N LEU A 348 21.69 10.11 16.42
CA LEU A 348 21.37 8.70 16.64
C LEU A 348 19.96 8.36 16.22
N THR A 349 19.01 9.23 16.53
CA THR A 349 17.60 8.98 16.24
C THR A 349 17.39 9.02 14.73
N SER A 350 17.94 10.00 14.01
CA SER A 350 17.87 10.00 12.54
C SER A 350 18.55 8.78 11.89
N ILE A 351 19.70 8.31 12.41
CA ILE A 351 20.37 7.10 11.92
C ILE A 351 19.51 5.85 12.19
N THR A 352 18.98 5.70 13.40
CA THR A 352 18.18 4.54 13.78
C THR A 352 16.83 4.52 13.05
N THR A 353 16.20 5.69 12.84
CA THR A 353 15.02 5.85 11.99
C THR A 353 15.32 5.44 10.56
N SER A 354 16.45 5.87 9.99
CA SER A 354 16.87 5.47 8.65
C SER A 354 17.09 3.96 8.54
N ILE A 355 17.73 3.33 9.53
CA ILE A 355 17.89 1.86 9.61
C ILE A 355 16.54 1.15 9.70
N GLY A 356 15.59 1.73 10.44
CA GLY A 356 14.19 1.27 10.48
C GLY A 356 13.60 1.23 9.09
N PHE A 357 13.50 2.36 8.39
CA PHE A 357 12.92 2.43 7.04
C PHE A 357 13.67 1.59 6.00
N LEU A 358 15.00 1.49 6.08
CA LEU A 358 15.79 0.62 5.20
C LEU A 358 15.47 -0.88 5.38
N GLY A 359 14.89 -1.27 6.52
CA GLY A 359 14.37 -2.62 6.71
C GLY A 359 13.23 -2.97 5.74
N LEU A 360 12.59 -1.98 5.11
CA LEU A 360 11.56 -2.20 4.09
C LEU A 360 12.13 -2.80 2.81
N ASN A 361 13.45 -2.70 2.58
CA ASN A 361 14.12 -3.36 1.46
C ASN A 361 14.07 -4.90 1.54
N PHE A 362 13.63 -5.48 2.67
CA PHE A 362 13.35 -6.91 2.80
C PHE A 362 11.92 -7.30 2.37
N SER A 363 11.09 -6.34 1.98
CA SER A 363 9.80 -6.58 1.33
C SER A 363 10.01 -7.31 0.00
N ASP A 364 9.10 -8.20 -0.40
CA ASP A 364 9.10 -8.73 -1.77
C ASP A 364 8.39 -7.79 -2.75
N ALA A 365 7.64 -6.82 -2.23
CA ALA A 365 6.96 -5.79 -3.00
C ALA A 365 7.87 -4.55 -3.17
N PRO A 366 8.32 -4.23 -4.40
CA PRO A 366 9.19 -3.09 -4.69
C PRO A 366 8.70 -1.72 -4.20
N PRO A 367 7.38 -1.39 -4.16
CA PRO A 367 6.90 -0.10 -3.69
C PRO A 367 7.37 0.27 -2.28
N PHE A 368 7.62 -0.72 -1.43
CA PHE A 368 8.15 -0.48 -0.09
C PHE A 368 9.65 -0.26 -0.05
N HIS A 369 10.40 -0.75 -1.04
CA HIS A 369 11.81 -0.40 -1.20
C HIS A 369 11.92 1.09 -1.49
N ASP A 370 11.12 1.57 -2.43
CA ASP A 370 11.05 2.99 -2.79
C ASP A 370 10.62 3.84 -1.58
N LEU A 371 9.54 3.45 -0.89
CA LEU A 371 9.11 4.10 0.35
C LEU A 371 10.22 4.17 1.40
N GLY A 372 10.88 3.05 1.66
CA GLY A 372 11.94 2.93 2.67
C GLY A 372 13.17 3.76 2.33
N ASN A 373 13.67 3.64 1.10
CA ASN A 373 14.86 4.36 0.64
C ASN A 373 14.62 5.87 0.57
N MET A 374 13.50 6.31 0.00
CA MET A 374 13.18 7.74 -0.08
C MET A 374 12.94 8.34 1.31
N THR A 375 12.26 7.62 2.21
CA THR A 375 12.05 8.10 3.58
C THR A 375 13.35 8.16 4.36
N ALA A 376 14.23 7.15 4.26
CA ALA A 376 15.55 7.17 4.90
C ALA A 376 16.39 8.36 4.40
N ILE A 377 16.38 8.66 3.10
CA ILE A 377 17.04 9.85 2.55
C ILE A 377 16.41 11.14 3.11
N GLY A 378 15.08 11.20 3.19
CA GLY A 378 14.36 12.35 3.76
C GLY A 378 14.67 12.59 5.23
N VAL A 379 14.82 11.53 6.03
CA VAL A 379 15.22 11.59 7.44
C VAL A 379 16.67 12.04 7.58
N MET A 380 17.59 11.51 6.77
CA MET A 380 18.98 11.97 6.76
C MET A 380 19.11 13.42 6.28
N ALA A 381 18.24 13.86 5.36
CA ALA A 381 18.14 15.26 4.97
C ALA A 381 17.59 16.12 6.12
N ALA A 382 16.60 15.62 6.88
CA ALA A 382 16.10 16.28 8.08
C ALA A 382 17.19 16.46 9.14
N LEU A 383 18.02 15.45 9.37
CA LEU A 383 19.22 15.55 10.22
C LEU A 383 20.16 16.66 9.75
N PHE A 384 20.48 16.67 8.45
CA PHE A 384 21.38 17.67 7.88
C PHE A 384 20.82 19.09 8.06
N TYR A 385 19.54 19.31 7.72
CA TYR A 385 18.91 20.63 7.83
C TYR A 385 18.63 21.03 9.29
N SER A 386 18.33 20.09 10.20
CA SER A 386 18.10 20.38 11.62
C SER A 386 19.39 20.78 12.34
N LEU A 387 20.55 20.28 11.90
CA LEU A 387 21.85 20.64 12.48
C LEU A 387 22.53 21.84 11.79
N MET A 388 22.34 22.03 10.48
CA MET A 388 22.97 23.12 9.73
C MET A 388 22.05 24.31 9.51
N LEU A 389 20.92 24.08 8.85
CA LEU A 389 20.00 25.13 8.40
C LEU A 389 19.24 25.77 9.56
N LEU A 390 18.68 24.95 10.46
CA LEU A 390 17.88 25.41 11.58
C LEU A 390 18.67 26.35 12.52
N PRO A 391 19.89 26.01 12.99
CA PRO A 391 20.64 26.92 13.86
C PRO A 391 21.05 28.20 13.14
N ALA A 392 21.40 28.13 11.85
CA ALA A 392 21.72 29.31 11.05
C ALA A 392 20.53 30.29 10.99
N LEU A 393 19.31 29.79 10.70
CA LEU A 393 18.08 30.57 10.71
C LEU A 393 17.77 31.15 12.09
N MET A 394 17.84 30.31 13.14
CA MET A 394 17.51 30.71 14.51
C MET A 394 18.50 31.71 15.10
N SER A 395 19.75 31.72 14.64
CA SER A 395 20.74 32.75 15.02
C SER A 395 20.41 34.15 14.47
N MET A 396 19.52 34.24 13.47
CA MET A 396 19.16 35.49 12.78
C MET A 396 17.75 35.96 13.16
N LEU A 397 16.79 35.04 13.19
CA LEU A 397 15.39 35.38 13.38
C LEU A 397 15.10 35.90 14.81
N PRO A 398 14.24 36.93 14.95
CA PRO A 398 13.90 37.48 16.25
C PRO A 398 12.99 36.51 17.01
N ILE A 399 13.42 36.03 18.17
CA ILE A 399 12.61 35.17 19.04
C ILE A 399 12.45 35.79 20.42
N LYS A 400 11.21 35.84 20.89
CA LYS A 400 10.85 36.34 22.23
C LYS A 400 10.35 35.17 23.06
N VAL A 401 10.80 35.09 24.31
CA VAL A 401 10.29 34.13 25.28
C VAL A 401 9.46 34.86 26.33
N GLY A 402 8.27 34.33 26.63
CA GLY A 402 7.48 34.80 27.77
C GLY A 402 8.07 34.32 29.11
N PRO A 403 7.71 34.97 30.23
CA PRO A 403 8.20 34.59 31.57
C PRO A 403 7.77 33.17 31.95
N LEU A 404 8.60 32.48 32.76
CA LEU A 404 8.28 31.17 33.36
C LEU A 404 7.03 31.30 34.25
N LYS A 405 5.86 30.89 33.76
CA LYS A 405 4.67 30.75 34.62
C LYS A 405 4.78 29.47 35.46
N SER A 406 4.36 29.55 36.73
CA SER A 406 4.47 28.44 37.69
C SER A 406 3.53 27.26 37.39
N LYS A 407 3.96 26.10 37.91
CA LYS A 407 3.48 24.72 37.77
C LYS A 407 1.96 24.57 37.85
N ARG A 408 1.33 23.97 36.83
CA ARG A 408 0.02 23.29 37.00
C ARG A 408 -0.03 21.85 36.49
N PHE A 409 0.83 21.48 35.53
CA PHE A 409 1.19 20.10 35.22
C PHE A 409 2.67 20.09 34.82
N SER A 410 3.55 19.71 35.74
CA SER A 410 4.99 19.59 35.47
C SER A 410 5.30 18.14 35.16
N MET A 411 6.21 17.89 34.21
CA MET A 411 6.76 16.54 33.98
C MET A 411 7.38 15.95 35.25
N GLU A 412 7.77 16.80 36.20
CA GLU A 412 8.17 16.41 37.55
C GLU A 412 7.05 15.68 38.31
N THR A 413 5.79 16.10 38.20
CA THR A 413 4.67 15.44 38.88
C THR A 413 4.45 14.04 38.33
N LEU A 414 4.57 13.87 37.01
CA LEU A 414 4.53 12.56 36.38
C LEU A 414 5.71 11.69 36.84
N ALA A 415 6.92 12.26 36.91
CA ALA A 415 8.10 11.57 37.41
C ALA A 415 7.90 11.06 38.84
N GLU A 416 7.42 11.92 39.77
CA GLU A 416 7.16 11.50 41.16
C GLU A 416 6.12 10.39 41.25
N TRP A 417 5.06 10.47 40.43
CA TRP A 417 4.04 9.43 40.39
C TRP A 417 4.60 8.08 39.92
N VAL A 418 5.43 8.09 38.86
CA VAL A 418 6.08 6.89 38.33
C VAL A 418 7.07 6.31 39.34
N ILE A 419 7.86 7.15 40.01
CA ILE A 419 8.83 6.73 41.03
C ILE A 419 8.09 6.11 42.22
N THR A 420 7.04 6.75 42.73
CA THR A 420 6.27 6.30 43.90
C THR A 420 5.55 4.97 43.63
N TYR A 421 4.94 4.82 42.45
CA TYR A 421 4.11 3.66 42.12
C TYR A 421 4.81 2.64 41.19
N ASN A 422 6.14 2.69 41.08
CA ASN A 422 6.93 1.92 40.10
C ASN A 422 6.56 0.43 40.05
N THR A 423 6.30 -0.20 41.19
CA THR A 423 6.06 -1.65 41.26
C THR A 423 4.67 -2.00 40.75
N ARG A 424 3.66 -1.17 41.05
CA ARG A 424 2.29 -1.36 40.53
C ARG A 424 2.25 -1.12 39.03
N ILE A 425 2.94 -0.08 38.56
CA ILE A 425 3.08 0.23 37.14
C ILE A 425 3.72 -0.94 36.42
N LEU A 426 4.87 -1.43 36.91
CA LEU A 426 5.60 -2.53 36.30
C LEU A 426 4.74 -3.79 36.11
N TYR A 427 4.05 -4.23 37.17
CA TYR A 427 3.20 -5.42 37.06
C TYR A 427 1.95 -5.16 36.22
N GLY A 428 1.33 -3.99 36.34
CA GLY A 428 0.14 -3.62 35.55
C GLY A 428 0.43 -3.60 34.04
N THR A 429 1.52 -2.95 33.63
CA THR A 429 1.94 -2.93 32.23
C THR A 429 2.42 -4.30 31.77
N ALA A 430 3.15 -5.06 32.59
CA ALA A 430 3.55 -6.43 32.24
C ALA A 430 2.33 -7.35 32.02
N THR A 431 1.30 -7.25 32.85
CA THR A 431 0.03 -7.96 32.66
C THR A 431 -0.66 -7.54 31.36
N LEU A 432 -0.73 -6.23 31.09
CA LEU A 432 -1.28 -5.73 29.82
C LEU A 432 -0.50 -6.28 28.62
N VAL A 433 0.82 -6.35 28.71
CA VAL A 433 1.68 -6.92 27.67
C VAL A 433 1.33 -8.37 27.40
N VAL A 434 1.22 -9.18 28.45
CA VAL A 434 0.86 -10.60 28.32
C VAL A 434 -0.54 -10.76 27.70
N LEU A 435 -1.52 -9.97 28.16
CA LEU A 435 -2.90 -10.05 27.66
C LEU A 435 -3.01 -9.71 26.17
N LEU A 436 -2.40 -8.60 25.73
CA LEU A 436 -2.47 -8.18 24.32
C LEU A 436 -1.62 -9.10 23.42
N THR A 437 -0.47 -9.56 23.91
CA THR A 437 0.35 -10.55 23.17
C THR A 437 -0.42 -11.85 22.94
N ALA A 438 -1.21 -12.29 23.92
CA ALA A 438 -2.03 -13.49 23.79
C ALA A 438 -3.13 -13.37 22.72
N MET A 439 -3.46 -12.16 22.25
CA MET A 439 -4.45 -11.95 21.18
C MET A 439 -3.84 -12.03 19.77
N ILE A 440 -2.51 -11.88 19.63
CA ILE A 440 -1.81 -11.93 18.33
C ILE A 440 -2.10 -13.19 17.50
N PRO A 441 -2.21 -14.40 18.05
CA PRO A 441 -2.53 -15.60 17.26
C PRO A 441 -3.88 -15.56 16.53
N ARG A 442 -4.76 -14.60 16.85
CA ARG A 442 -6.02 -14.38 16.12
C ARG A 442 -5.83 -13.68 14.78
N LEU A 443 -4.65 -13.11 14.51
CA LEU A 443 -4.36 -12.42 13.26
C LEU A 443 -4.31 -13.42 12.09
N THR A 444 -5.07 -13.14 11.04
CA THR A 444 -5.06 -13.91 9.80
C THR A 444 -4.40 -13.13 8.68
N LEU A 445 -3.56 -13.80 7.88
CA LEU A 445 -3.03 -13.19 6.67
C LEU A 445 -4.13 -13.16 5.61
N ASN A 446 -4.52 -11.96 5.20
CA ASN A 446 -5.51 -11.75 4.16
C ASN A 446 -5.15 -10.51 3.36
N ASP A 447 -5.28 -10.60 2.04
CA ASP A 447 -5.11 -9.47 1.16
C ASP A 447 -6.10 -9.51 0.00
N ASN A 448 -6.91 -8.45 -0.11
CA ASN A 448 -7.97 -8.27 -1.08
C ASN A 448 -7.74 -6.93 -1.78
N PHE A 449 -7.40 -6.98 -3.07
CA PHE A 449 -7.03 -5.79 -3.82
C PHE A 449 -8.22 -4.85 -4.09
N ILE A 450 -9.46 -5.35 -4.10
CA ILE A 450 -10.65 -4.50 -4.27
C ILE A 450 -10.85 -3.68 -2.99
N GLU A 451 -10.61 -4.30 -1.83
CA GLU A 451 -10.68 -3.63 -0.53
C GLU A 451 -9.53 -2.64 -0.29
N TYR A 452 -8.56 -2.53 -1.21
CA TYR A 452 -7.60 -1.43 -1.14
C TYR A 452 -8.23 -0.06 -1.27
N PHE A 453 -9.43 0.01 -1.84
CA PHE A 453 -10.22 1.23 -1.94
C PHE A 453 -11.33 1.16 -0.90
N ASP A 454 -11.45 2.19 -0.07
CA ASP A 454 -12.47 2.27 0.96
C ASP A 454 -13.87 2.47 0.35
N LYS A 455 -14.91 2.14 1.11
CA LYS A 455 -16.31 2.37 0.69
C LYS A 455 -16.55 3.87 0.49
N GLY A 456 -17.32 4.22 -0.55
CA GLY A 456 -17.48 5.61 -0.99
C GLY A 456 -16.48 6.05 -2.07
N PHE A 457 -15.51 5.20 -2.43
CA PHE A 457 -14.73 5.37 -3.65
C PHE A 457 -15.47 4.70 -4.81
N ALA A 458 -15.74 5.42 -5.89
CA ALA A 458 -16.64 4.97 -6.97
C ALA A 458 -16.30 3.58 -7.52
N PHE A 459 -15.01 3.29 -7.75
CA PHE A 459 -14.58 1.95 -8.20
C PHE A 459 -14.91 0.84 -7.20
N ARG A 460 -14.76 1.12 -5.89
CA ARG A 460 -15.07 0.15 -4.82
C ARG A 460 -16.56 -0.16 -4.81
N ASP A 461 -17.39 0.88 -4.80
CA ASP A 461 -18.85 0.73 -4.70
C ASP A 461 -19.42 0.03 -5.94
N ASP A 462 -18.98 0.42 -7.14
CA ASP A 462 -19.41 -0.18 -8.41
C ASP A 462 -18.96 -1.65 -8.52
N SER A 463 -17.77 -1.99 -8.01
CA SER A 463 -17.24 -3.36 -7.98
C SER A 463 -17.97 -4.25 -6.98
N ASP A 464 -18.28 -3.74 -5.77
CA ASP A 464 -19.05 -4.46 -4.75
C ASP A 464 -20.45 -4.78 -5.28
N PHE A 465 -21.13 -3.82 -5.93
CA PHE A 465 -22.43 -4.06 -6.57
C PHE A 465 -22.35 -5.16 -7.64
N THR A 466 -21.31 -5.12 -8.48
CA THR A 466 -21.10 -6.10 -9.55
C THR A 466 -20.90 -7.51 -9.01
N LEU A 467 -20.08 -7.64 -7.96
CA LEU A 467 -19.80 -8.91 -7.28
C LEU A 467 -21.07 -9.52 -6.69
N GLU A 468 -21.94 -8.70 -6.09
CA GLU A 468 -23.17 -9.15 -5.44
C GLU A 468 -24.29 -9.52 -6.43
N ASN A 469 -24.28 -8.94 -7.64
CA ASN A 469 -25.44 -9.01 -8.55
C ASN A 469 -25.18 -9.64 -9.93
N LEU A 470 -23.94 -9.69 -10.42
CA LEU A 470 -23.65 -10.11 -11.80
C LEU A 470 -22.57 -11.20 -11.90
N THR A 471 -21.33 -10.89 -11.53
CA THR A 471 -20.19 -11.78 -11.78
C THR A 471 -19.01 -11.51 -10.84
N GLY A 472 -18.06 -12.45 -10.81
CA GLY A 472 -16.83 -12.36 -10.02
C GLY A 472 -15.77 -11.47 -10.66
N ILE A 473 -14.94 -10.86 -9.82
CA ILE A 473 -13.79 -10.02 -10.26
C ILE A 473 -12.47 -10.82 -10.22
N TYR A 474 -12.44 -11.94 -9.51
CA TYR A 474 -11.29 -12.83 -9.51
C TYR A 474 -11.43 -13.88 -10.60
N THR A 475 -10.31 -14.17 -11.28
CA THR A 475 -10.19 -15.29 -12.19
C THR A 475 -9.04 -16.18 -11.78
N ILE A 476 -9.04 -17.42 -12.28
CA ILE A 476 -7.86 -18.27 -12.35
C ILE A 476 -7.81 -18.89 -13.74
N GLU A 477 -6.63 -18.86 -14.34
CA GLU A 477 -6.43 -19.21 -15.73
C GLU A 477 -5.48 -20.39 -15.87
N PHE A 478 -5.81 -21.30 -16.76
CA PHE A 478 -4.99 -22.47 -17.10
C PHE A 478 -4.77 -22.53 -18.60
N SER A 479 -3.51 -22.72 -19.02
CA SER A 479 -3.16 -22.97 -20.42
C SER A 479 -2.91 -24.46 -20.59
N LEU A 480 -3.93 -25.23 -20.91
CA LEU A 480 -3.84 -26.69 -20.98
C LEU A 480 -3.15 -27.11 -22.29
N GLY A 481 -1.95 -27.68 -22.22
CA GLY A 481 -1.23 -28.15 -23.40
C GLY A 481 -1.70 -29.52 -23.89
N SER A 482 -1.85 -29.68 -25.21
CA SER A 482 -2.10 -30.99 -25.84
C SER A 482 -0.82 -31.83 -25.92
N GLY A 483 0.35 -31.19 -26.00
CA GLY A 483 1.64 -31.82 -26.21
C GLY A 483 2.09 -31.88 -27.67
N GLU A 484 1.23 -31.48 -28.62
CA GLU A 484 1.56 -31.42 -30.05
C GLU A 484 0.84 -30.27 -30.78
N PRO A 485 1.40 -29.73 -31.88
CA PRO A 485 0.73 -28.75 -32.73
C PRO A 485 -0.62 -29.25 -33.24
N SER A 486 -1.64 -28.39 -33.25
CA SER A 486 -3.02 -28.74 -33.63
C SER A 486 -3.63 -29.90 -32.81
N GLY A 487 -3.05 -30.22 -31.65
CA GLY A 487 -3.53 -31.29 -30.78
C GLY A 487 -4.82 -30.94 -30.05
N ILE A 488 -5.25 -29.68 -30.03
CA ILE A 488 -6.54 -29.29 -29.42
C ILE A 488 -7.75 -29.93 -30.13
N ASN A 489 -7.57 -30.38 -31.37
CA ASN A 489 -8.62 -31.04 -32.14
C ASN A 489 -8.81 -32.52 -31.73
N ASP A 490 -7.88 -33.09 -30.95
CA ASP A 490 -7.97 -34.48 -30.51
C ASP A 490 -9.18 -34.68 -29.57
N PRO A 491 -10.09 -35.63 -29.86
CA PRO A 491 -11.23 -35.93 -28.99
C PRO A 491 -10.84 -36.30 -27.55
N ALA A 492 -9.72 -37.02 -27.35
CA ALA A 492 -9.24 -37.39 -26.02
C ALA A 492 -8.75 -36.17 -25.24
N TYR A 493 -8.10 -35.21 -25.92
CA TYR A 493 -7.72 -33.93 -25.33
C TYR A 493 -8.96 -33.12 -24.94
N MET A 494 -9.90 -32.92 -25.87
CA MET A 494 -11.13 -32.16 -25.63
C MET A 494 -11.98 -32.77 -24.51
N LYS A 495 -12.05 -34.10 -24.44
CA LYS A 495 -12.75 -34.78 -23.34
C LYS A 495 -12.14 -34.45 -21.98
N LYS A 496 -10.81 -34.37 -21.87
CA LYS A 496 -10.14 -34.00 -20.61
C LYS A 496 -10.34 -32.54 -20.24
N VAL A 497 -10.33 -31.64 -21.22
CA VAL A 497 -10.69 -30.23 -21.02
C VAL A 497 -12.14 -30.12 -20.52
N ASP A 498 -13.06 -30.88 -21.10
CA ASP A 498 -14.47 -30.87 -20.71
C ASP A 498 -14.73 -31.48 -19.32
N GLU A 499 -14.07 -32.59 -19.00
CA GLU A 499 -14.07 -33.20 -17.65
C GLU A 499 -13.57 -32.19 -16.60
N PHE A 500 -12.47 -31.48 -16.90
CA PHE A 500 -11.95 -30.45 -16.00
C PHE A 500 -12.93 -29.30 -15.84
N SER A 501 -13.51 -28.80 -16.94
CA SER A 501 -14.47 -27.70 -16.90
C SER A 501 -15.73 -28.05 -16.10
N THR A 502 -16.23 -29.27 -16.24
CA THR A 502 -17.38 -29.78 -15.50
C THR A 502 -17.06 -29.86 -14.02
N TRP A 503 -15.92 -30.44 -13.68
CA TRP A 503 -15.45 -30.52 -12.29
C TRP A 503 -15.23 -29.14 -11.67
N LEU A 504 -14.71 -28.16 -12.43
CA LEU A 504 -14.55 -26.78 -11.97
C LEU A 504 -15.90 -26.13 -11.63
N ARG A 505 -16.93 -26.35 -12.46
CA ARG A 505 -18.29 -25.83 -12.20
C ARG A 505 -18.95 -26.43 -10.96
N GLU A 506 -18.55 -27.62 -10.55
CA GLU A 506 -19.03 -28.24 -9.30
C GLU A 506 -18.38 -27.65 -8.04
N GLN A 507 -17.33 -26.83 -8.19
CA GLN A 507 -16.64 -26.23 -7.06
C GLN A 507 -17.46 -25.06 -6.50
N PRO A 508 -17.62 -24.96 -5.16
CA PRO A 508 -18.48 -23.94 -4.55
C PRO A 508 -17.96 -22.51 -4.74
N GLU A 509 -16.68 -22.34 -5.07
CA GLU A 509 -16.05 -21.04 -5.29
C GLU A 509 -16.14 -20.53 -6.74
N VAL A 510 -16.50 -21.40 -7.70
CA VAL A 510 -16.47 -21.09 -9.13
C VAL A 510 -17.85 -20.63 -9.58
N LEU A 511 -17.92 -19.40 -10.09
CA LEU A 511 -19.16 -18.80 -10.58
C LEU A 511 -19.42 -19.13 -12.05
N ASN A 512 -18.34 -19.16 -12.85
CA ASN A 512 -18.39 -19.39 -14.28
C ASN A 512 -17.08 -20.05 -14.77
N VAL A 513 -17.17 -20.83 -15.85
CA VAL A 513 -16.00 -21.41 -16.53
C VAL A 513 -16.12 -21.16 -18.03
N ASN A 514 -15.19 -20.38 -18.57
CA ASN A 514 -15.03 -20.13 -20.00
C ASN A 514 -13.99 -21.09 -20.59
N VAL A 515 -14.43 -21.89 -21.57
CA VAL A 515 -13.67 -22.99 -22.15
C VAL A 515 -14.08 -23.29 -23.59
N LEU A 516 -13.12 -23.70 -24.43
CA LEU A 516 -13.37 -24.02 -25.84
C LEU A 516 -14.32 -25.21 -26.03
N SER A 517 -14.33 -26.19 -25.12
CA SER A 517 -15.16 -27.41 -25.24
C SER A 517 -16.65 -27.10 -25.37
N ASP A 518 -17.15 -26.05 -24.71
CA ASP A 518 -18.55 -25.64 -24.82
C ASP A 518 -18.89 -25.10 -26.21
N THR A 519 -17.99 -24.30 -26.79
CA THR A 519 -18.11 -23.82 -28.17
C THR A 519 -18.16 -25.00 -29.15
N ILE A 520 -17.29 -26.01 -28.97
CA ILE A 520 -17.28 -27.20 -29.83
C ILE A 520 -18.56 -28.04 -29.68
N LYS A 521 -19.09 -28.23 -28.45
CA LYS A 521 -20.38 -28.91 -28.22
C LYS A 521 -21.54 -28.17 -28.90
N ARG A 522 -21.56 -26.84 -28.83
CA ARG A 522 -22.58 -26.00 -29.48
C ARG A 522 -22.49 -26.10 -31.01
N LEU A 523 -21.29 -26.05 -31.57
CA LEU A 523 -21.06 -26.24 -33.00
C LEU A 523 -21.52 -27.63 -33.45
N ASN A 524 -21.21 -28.68 -32.69
CA ASN A 524 -21.65 -30.04 -33.02
C ASN A 524 -23.19 -30.16 -33.01
N LYS A 525 -23.87 -29.58 -32.01
CA LYS A 525 -25.33 -29.51 -31.99
C LYS A 525 -25.87 -28.78 -33.23
N SER A 526 -25.34 -27.61 -33.53
CA SER A 526 -25.80 -26.77 -34.65
C SER A 526 -25.61 -27.52 -35.99
N MET A 527 -24.47 -28.17 -36.18
CA MET A 527 -24.16 -28.94 -37.39
C MET A 527 -24.99 -30.23 -37.54
N ASN A 528 -25.77 -30.60 -36.53
CA ASN A 528 -26.69 -31.74 -36.55
C ASN A 528 -28.14 -31.28 -36.35
N ALA A 529 -28.54 -30.23 -37.08
CA ALA A 529 -29.91 -29.69 -37.12
C ALA A 529 -30.45 -29.27 -35.74
N ASP A 530 -29.57 -28.72 -34.90
CA ASP A 530 -29.89 -28.28 -33.53
C ASP A 530 -30.45 -29.37 -32.59
N ASP A 531 -30.23 -30.65 -32.91
CA ASP A 531 -30.65 -31.76 -32.04
C ASP A 531 -29.93 -31.71 -30.69
N PRO A 532 -30.66 -31.55 -29.55
CA PRO A 532 -30.07 -31.50 -28.22
C PRO A 532 -29.20 -32.73 -27.88
N SER A 533 -29.42 -33.89 -28.50
CA SER A 533 -28.60 -35.09 -28.30
C SER A 533 -27.17 -34.96 -28.85
N PHE A 534 -26.93 -33.98 -29.72
CA PHE A 534 -25.63 -33.63 -30.28
C PHE A 534 -24.91 -32.51 -29.54
N TYR A 535 -25.43 -32.04 -28.39
CA TYR A 535 -24.68 -31.22 -27.45
C TYR A 535 -23.64 -32.06 -26.69
N LYS A 536 -22.68 -32.60 -27.45
CA LYS A 536 -21.58 -33.46 -27.01
C LYS A 536 -20.37 -33.20 -27.89
N LEU A 537 -19.20 -33.61 -27.43
CA LEU A 537 -17.97 -33.44 -28.22
C LEU A 537 -17.97 -34.36 -29.45
N PRO A 538 -17.44 -33.91 -30.60
CA PRO A 538 -17.17 -34.76 -31.75
C PRO A 538 -16.24 -35.92 -31.41
N GLU A 539 -16.48 -37.08 -32.00
CA GLU A 539 -15.65 -38.29 -31.80
C GLU A 539 -14.45 -38.37 -32.75
N GLN A 540 -14.39 -37.47 -33.75
CA GLN A 540 -13.34 -37.45 -34.79
C GLN A 540 -12.58 -36.13 -34.78
N ARG A 541 -11.25 -36.22 -34.93
CA ARG A 541 -10.34 -35.06 -34.93
C ARG A 541 -10.63 -34.11 -36.08
N GLU A 542 -10.90 -34.67 -37.25
CA GLU A 542 -11.19 -33.94 -38.49
C GLU A 542 -12.47 -33.10 -38.36
N LEU A 543 -13.48 -33.65 -37.69
CA LEU A 543 -14.75 -32.96 -37.46
C LEU A 543 -14.59 -31.78 -36.51
N THR A 544 -13.85 -31.96 -35.41
CA THR A 544 -13.49 -30.85 -34.50
C THR A 544 -12.74 -29.75 -35.24
N ALA A 545 -11.74 -30.11 -36.07
CA ALA A 545 -10.96 -29.17 -36.84
C ALA A 545 -11.82 -28.40 -37.87
N GLN A 546 -12.76 -29.09 -38.53
CA GLN A 546 -13.69 -28.48 -39.48
C GLN A 546 -14.63 -27.50 -38.79
N TYR A 547 -15.22 -27.88 -37.65
CA TYR A 547 -16.09 -27.00 -36.88
C TYR A 547 -15.35 -25.75 -36.39
N LEU A 548 -14.14 -25.93 -35.88
CA LEU A 548 -13.30 -24.81 -35.43
C LEU A 548 -12.96 -23.87 -36.58
N LEU A 549 -12.61 -24.38 -37.76
CA LEU A 549 -12.32 -23.57 -38.94
C LEU A 549 -13.55 -22.78 -39.42
N LEU A 550 -14.71 -23.44 -39.52
CA LEU A 550 -15.95 -22.77 -39.92
C LEU A 550 -16.32 -21.65 -38.94
N TYR A 551 -16.16 -21.89 -37.65
CA TYR A 551 -16.41 -20.89 -36.62
C TYR A 551 -15.43 -19.72 -36.74
N GLU A 552 -14.11 -19.99 -36.86
CA GLU A 552 -13.10 -18.94 -37.07
C GLU A 552 -13.38 -18.06 -38.29
N MET A 553 -13.86 -18.66 -39.39
CA MET A 553 -14.21 -17.91 -40.61
C MET A 553 -15.51 -17.10 -40.49
N SER A 554 -16.40 -17.49 -39.58
CA SER A 554 -17.70 -16.85 -39.38
C SER A 554 -17.67 -15.72 -38.35
N LEU A 555 -16.60 -15.63 -37.55
CA LEU A 555 -16.48 -14.61 -36.50
C LEU A 555 -16.22 -13.22 -37.11
N PRO A 556 -16.97 -12.19 -36.68
CA PRO A 556 -16.68 -10.80 -37.03
C PRO A 556 -15.26 -10.36 -36.64
N LEU A 557 -14.79 -9.28 -37.27
CA LEU A 557 -13.51 -8.65 -36.93
C LEU A 557 -13.46 -8.30 -35.43
N GLY A 558 -12.41 -8.75 -34.74
CA GLY A 558 -12.21 -8.52 -33.30
C GLY A 558 -12.73 -9.64 -32.38
N LEU A 559 -13.49 -10.61 -32.92
CA LEU A 559 -14.00 -11.76 -32.15
C LEU A 559 -13.17 -13.05 -32.33
N ASP A 560 -11.91 -12.94 -32.78
CA ASP A 560 -11.04 -14.09 -33.01
C ASP A 560 -10.80 -14.96 -31.75
N LEU A 561 -10.31 -16.18 -31.98
CA LEU A 561 -10.09 -17.17 -30.92
C LEU A 561 -8.72 -17.07 -30.23
N ASN A 562 -7.89 -16.06 -30.54
CA ASN A 562 -6.56 -15.91 -29.94
C ASN A 562 -6.61 -15.59 -28.43
N ASN A 563 -7.80 -15.42 -27.85
CA ASN A 563 -8.02 -15.32 -26.41
C ASN A 563 -8.33 -16.67 -25.72
N GLN A 564 -8.61 -17.72 -26.51
CA GLN A 564 -8.99 -19.07 -26.07
C GLN A 564 -8.00 -20.14 -26.54
N ILE A 565 -7.34 -19.95 -27.68
CA ILE A 565 -6.36 -20.89 -28.25
C ILE A 565 -5.07 -20.18 -28.59
N ASN A 566 -3.95 -20.90 -28.56
CA ASN A 566 -2.68 -20.38 -29.04
C ASN A 566 -2.52 -20.56 -30.56
N VAL A 567 -1.55 -19.85 -31.14
CA VAL A 567 -1.37 -19.73 -32.60
C VAL A 567 -1.21 -21.08 -33.32
N ASP A 568 -0.46 -22.02 -32.74
CA ASP A 568 -0.23 -23.35 -33.33
C ASP A 568 -1.30 -24.38 -32.93
N LYS A 569 -2.35 -23.96 -32.21
CA LYS A 569 -3.46 -24.79 -31.75
C LYS A 569 -2.98 -26.00 -30.94
N SER A 570 -1.92 -25.82 -30.14
CA SER A 570 -1.38 -26.82 -29.21
C SER A 570 -1.87 -26.65 -27.77
N ALA A 571 -2.57 -25.57 -27.44
CA ALA A 571 -3.12 -25.35 -26.11
C ALA A 571 -4.44 -24.56 -26.14
N THR A 572 -5.30 -24.82 -25.15
CA THR A 572 -6.51 -24.04 -24.88
C THR A 572 -6.44 -23.39 -23.51
N ARG A 573 -6.93 -22.16 -23.42
CA ARG A 573 -7.11 -21.42 -22.17
C ARG A 573 -8.43 -21.83 -21.53
N VAL A 574 -8.38 -22.12 -20.23
CA VAL A 574 -9.55 -22.31 -19.37
C VAL A 574 -9.53 -21.19 -18.34
N ILE A 575 -10.62 -20.44 -18.25
CA ILE A 575 -10.76 -19.32 -17.31
C ILE A 575 -11.90 -19.66 -16.36
N ALA A 576 -11.59 -19.81 -15.07
CA ALA A 576 -12.62 -19.93 -14.03
C ALA A 576 -12.77 -18.58 -13.33
N THR A 577 -13.97 -18.01 -13.38
CA THR A 577 -14.36 -16.81 -12.63
C THR A 577 -14.79 -17.23 -11.23
N LEU A 578 -14.29 -16.53 -10.23
CA LEU A 578 -14.39 -16.90 -8.82
C LEU A 578 -15.13 -15.81 -8.03
N ASP A 579 -15.79 -16.23 -6.96
CA ASP A 579 -16.29 -15.32 -5.95
C ASP A 579 -15.14 -14.64 -5.18
N ASN A 580 -15.43 -13.66 -4.34
CA ASN A 580 -14.45 -13.03 -3.46
C ASN A 580 -14.00 -14.00 -2.37
N LEU A 581 -12.73 -14.43 -2.45
CA LEU A 581 -12.16 -15.46 -1.58
C LEU A 581 -11.00 -14.90 -0.76
N PRO A 582 -10.93 -15.23 0.55
CA PRO A 582 -9.74 -14.95 1.36
C PRO A 582 -8.50 -15.64 0.81
N THR A 583 -7.33 -15.05 1.07
CA THR A 583 -6.01 -15.54 0.62
C THR A 583 -5.78 -17.04 0.92
N ALA A 584 -6.15 -17.51 2.11
CA ALA A 584 -5.97 -18.92 2.49
C ALA A 584 -6.84 -19.87 1.63
N ARG A 585 -8.09 -19.47 1.37
CA ARG A 585 -9.04 -20.27 0.58
C ARG A 585 -8.66 -20.32 -0.90
N LEU A 586 -8.11 -19.22 -1.43
CA LEU A 586 -7.53 -19.19 -2.78
C LEU A 586 -6.39 -20.20 -2.94
N GLN A 587 -5.50 -20.32 -1.94
CA GLN A 587 -4.40 -21.29 -1.99
C GLN A 587 -4.89 -22.73 -1.93
N GLU A 588 -5.85 -23.02 -1.04
CA GLU A 588 -6.47 -24.35 -0.94
C GLU A 588 -7.16 -24.73 -2.25
N MET A 589 -7.96 -23.82 -2.81
CA MET A 589 -8.65 -23.99 -4.08
C MET A 589 -7.66 -24.24 -5.24
N LYS A 590 -6.62 -23.41 -5.39
CA LYS A 590 -5.58 -23.60 -6.40
C LYS A 590 -4.93 -24.99 -6.29
N SER A 591 -4.58 -25.40 -5.07
CA SER A 591 -4.00 -26.72 -4.81
C SER A 591 -4.96 -27.85 -5.19
N ARG A 592 -6.27 -27.72 -4.95
CA ARG A 592 -7.26 -28.70 -5.39
C ARG A 592 -7.32 -28.81 -6.91
N PHE A 593 -7.33 -27.68 -7.62
CA PHE A 593 -7.44 -27.63 -9.08
C PHE A 593 -6.21 -28.30 -9.74
N GLU A 594 -5.01 -27.97 -9.26
CA GLU A 594 -3.76 -28.57 -9.74
C GLU A 594 -3.65 -30.06 -9.41
N THR A 595 -4.15 -30.47 -8.24
CA THR A 595 -4.18 -31.90 -7.83
C THR A 595 -5.09 -32.69 -8.76
N TRP A 596 -6.26 -32.16 -9.10
CA TRP A 596 -7.18 -32.80 -10.04
C TRP A 596 -6.52 -33.01 -11.40
N LEU A 597 -5.85 -31.98 -11.95
CA LEU A 597 -5.13 -32.08 -13.23
C LEU A 597 -4.06 -33.18 -13.16
N ARG A 598 -3.26 -33.22 -12.09
CA ARG A 598 -2.21 -34.23 -11.90
C ARG A 598 -2.73 -35.67 -11.79
N GLN A 599 -3.95 -35.85 -11.30
CA GLN A 599 -4.56 -37.18 -11.12
C GLN A 599 -5.36 -37.65 -12.34
N ASN A 600 -5.94 -36.73 -13.11
CA ASN A 600 -6.95 -37.07 -14.12
C ASN A 600 -6.54 -36.74 -15.56
N ALA A 601 -5.49 -35.93 -15.76
CA ALA A 601 -5.05 -35.47 -17.08
C ALA A 601 -3.64 -36.00 -17.47
N PRO A 602 -3.29 -35.97 -18.76
CA PRO A 602 -1.91 -36.23 -19.20
C PRO A 602 -0.92 -35.19 -18.68
N SER A 603 0.36 -35.54 -18.63
CA SER A 603 1.43 -34.66 -18.14
C SER A 603 1.60 -33.37 -18.94
N SER A 604 1.19 -33.34 -20.21
CA SER A 604 1.16 -32.13 -21.05
C SER A 604 0.18 -31.06 -20.55
N MET A 605 -0.82 -31.44 -19.75
CA MET A 605 -1.80 -30.53 -19.14
C MET A 605 -1.41 -30.11 -17.71
N PHE A 606 -0.27 -30.55 -17.18
CA PHE A 606 0.14 -30.20 -15.83
C PHE A 606 0.67 -28.77 -15.79
N VAL A 607 -0.23 -27.83 -15.52
CA VAL A 607 0.06 -26.40 -15.45
C VAL A 607 -0.43 -25.81 -14.14
N GLU A 608 0.26 -24.75 -13.70
CA GLU A 608 -0.19 -23.98 -12.55
C GLU A 608 -1.25 -22.96 -12.96
N GLY A 609 -2.24 -22.77 -12.11
CA GLY A 609 -3.24 -21.73 -12.31
C GLY A 609 -2.65 -20.35 -12.04
N THR A 610 -2.79 -19.43 -12.99
CA THR A 610 -2.26 -18.06 -12.90
C THR A 610 -3.39 -17.03 -12.93
N SER A 611 -3.22 -15.95 -12.16
CA SER A 611 -4.07 -14.77 -12.23
C SER A 611 -3.50 -13.64 -11.39
N MET A 612 -4.10 -12.45 -11.53
CA MET A 612 -3.81 -11.31 -10.65
C MET A 612 -4.01 -11.65 -9.16
N ALA A 613 -5.12 -12.30 -8.81
CA ALA A 613 -5.42 -12.67 -7.42
C ALA A 613 -4.39 -13.66 -6.84
N MET A 614 -3.92 -14.61 -7.66
CA MET A 614 -2.90 -15.57 -7.24
C MET A 614 -1.54 -14.90 -6.98
N MET A 615 -1.16 -13.92 -7.80
CA MET A 615 0.05 -13.13 -7.58
C MET A 615 0.00 -12.40 -6.23
N PHE A 616 -1.08 -11.66 -5.95
CA PHE A 616 -1.25 -10.93 -4.68
C PHE A 616 -1.32 -11.86 -3.46
N THR A 617 -1.95 -13.03 -3.61
CA THR A 617 -2.02 -14.05 -2.56
C THR A 617 -0.64 -14.58 -2.18
N TYR A 618 0.24 -14.80 -3.16
CA TYR A 618 1.60 -15.30 -2.90
C TYR A 618 2.48 -14.23 -2.24
N ILE A 619 2.49 -13.02 -2.81
CA ILE A 619 3.36 -11.95 -2.32
C ILE A 619 3.00 -11.55 -0.89
N THR A 620 1.73 -11.60 -0.48
CA THR A 620 1.32 -11.30 0.90
C THR A 620 2.09 -12.14 1.92
N ARG A 621 2.21 -13.45 1.68
CA ARG A 621 2.89 -14.38 2.60
C ARG A 621 4.40 -14.19 2.60
N THR A 622 4.99 -14.05 1.42
CA THR A 622 6.45 -13.92 1.31
C THR A 622 6.90 -12.54 1.81
N ASN A 623 6.14 -11.50 1.51
CA ASN A 623 6.32 -10.15 2.05
C ASN A 623 6.25 -10.11 3.58
N ALA A 624 5.24 -10.74 4.19
CA ALA A 624 5.15 -10.80 5.65
C ALA A 624 6.39 -11.44 6.30
N ARG A 625 6.89 -12.55 5.72
CA ARG A 625 8.13 -13.20 6.19
C ARG A 625 9.36 -12.31 5.98
N GLY A 626 9.46 -11.68 4.81
CA GLY A 626 10.52 -10.74 4.46
C GLY A 626 10.58 -9.57 5.45
N LEU A 627 9.44 -8.96 5.77
CA LEU A 627 9.34 -7.84 6.69
C LEU A 627 9.58 -8.21 8.16
N ILE A 628 9.19 -9.41 8.61
CA ILE A 628 9.59 -9.92 9.93
C ILE A 628 11.12 -10.04 10.01
N LYS A 629 11.75 -10.58 8.97
CA LYS A 629 13.22 -10.66 8.87
C LYS A 629 13.83 -9.25 8.84
N GLY A 630 13.27 -8.33 8.06
CA GLY A 630 13.68 -6.94 7.99
C GLY A 630 13.62 -6.25 9.36
N THR A 631 12.51 -6.40 10.08
CA THR A 631 12.33 -5.87 11.44
C THR A 631 13.39 -6.41 12.39
N ALA A 632 13.68 -7.72 12.36
CA ALA A 632 14.71 -8.33 13.21
C ALA A 632 16.12 -7.81 12.89
N ILE A 633 16.44 -7.63 11.61
CA ILE A 633 17.73 -7.08 11.17
C ILE A 633 17.85 -5.61 11.56
N SER A 634 16.82 -4.79 11.34
CA SER A 634 16.80 -3.39 11.77
C SER A 634 16.95 -3.28 13.29
N LEU A 635 16.25 -4.12 14.06
CA LEU A 635 16.39 -4.16 15.52
C LEU A 635 17.83 -4.48 15.96
N PHE A 636 18.47 -5.44 15.29
CA PHE A 636 19.87 -5.77 15.56
C PHE A 636 20.79 -4.56 15.32
N PHE A 637 20.67 -3.89 14.17
CA PHE A 637 21.51 -2.73 13.85
C PHE A 637 21.21 -1.51 14.72
N ILE A 638 19.94 -1.26 15.05
CA ILE A 638 19.55 -0.20 16.00
C ILE A 638 20.17 -0.47 17.37
N THR A 639 20.02 -1.69 17.89
CA THR A 639 20.62 -2.10 19.16
C THR A 639 22.13 -1.94 19.13
N LEU A 640 22.80 -2.34 18.04
CA LEU A 640 24.24 -2.19 17.86
C LEU A 640 24.66 -0.70 17.90
N THR A 641 23.95 0.17 17.18
CA THR A 641 24.18 1.61 17.18
C THR A 641 24.05 2.20 18.60
N LEU A 642 23.07 1.75 19.38
CA LEU A 642 22.88 2.18 20.77
C LEU A 642 23.96 1.65 21.70
N ILE A 643 24.38 0.38 21.58
CA ILE A 643 25.48 -0.18 22.35
C ILE A 643 26.77 0.63 22.14
N VAL A 644 27.12 0.88 20.87
CA VAL A 644 28.33 1.63 20.49
C VAL A 644 28.27 3.04 21.05
N THR A 645 27.12 3.72 20.90
CA THR A 645 27.04 5.14 21.25
C THR A 645 26.91 5.39 22.74
N LEU A 646 26.09 4.59 23.44
CA LEU A 646 25.96 4.65 24.89
C LEU A 646 27.16 4.04 25.61
N ARG A 647 28.08 3.41 24.87
CA ARG A 647 29.25 2.68 25.40
C ARG A 647 28.85 1.68 26.49
N SER A 648 27.68 1.06 26.33
CA SER A 648 27.12 0.17 27.34
C SER A 648 26.23 -0.90 26.72
N VAL A 649 26.70 -2.14 26.79
CA VAL A 649 25.93 -3.32 26.37
C VAL A 649 24.65 -3.45 27.19
N LYS A 650 24.71 -3.17 28.50
CA LYS A 650 23.55 -3.26 29.40
C LYS A 650 22.43 -2.33 28.96
N PHE A 651 22.73 -1.05 28.73
CA PHE A 651 21.71 -0.06 28.36
C PHE A 651 21.27 -0.19 26.90
N GLY A 652 22.17 -0.61 26.01
CA GLY A 652 21.80 -0.95 24.63
C GLY A 652 20.81 -2.12 24.58
N LEU A 653 21.07 -3.23 25.28
CA LEU A 653 20.12 -4.34 25.35
C LEU A 653 18.81 -3.97 26.07
N LEU A 654 18.88 -3.11 27.10
CA LEU A 654 17.69 -2.65 27.81
C LEU A 654 16.75 -1.83 26.91
N SER A 655 17.30 -1.08 25.96
CA SER A 655 16.52 -0.29 25.00
C SER A 655 15.65 -1.14 24.07
N ILE A 656 15.91 -2.44 23.92
CA ILE A 656 15.05 -3.34 23.12
C ILE A 656 13.62 -3.36 23.69
N ILE A 657 13.47 -3.27 25.02
CA ILE A 657 12.19 -3.40 25.70
C ILE A 657 11.20 -2.29 25.27
N PRO A 658 11.51 -0.99 25.45
CA PRO A 658 10.60 0.08 25.03
C PRO A 658 10.44 0.18 23.51
N ASN A 659 11.33 -0.43 22.71
CA ASN A 659 11.25 -0.40 21.25
C ASN A 659 10.39 -1.54 20.67
N VAL A 660 10.45 -2.74 21.24
CA VAL A 660 9.73 -3.92 20.72
C VAL A 660 8.32 -4.03 21.30
N ILE A 661 8.14 -3.70 22.59
CA ILE A 661 6.84 -3.84 23.25
C ILE A 661 5.74 -3.05 22.55
N PRO A 662 5.91 -1.76 22.18
CA PRO A 662 4.86 -1.00 21.51
C PRO A 662 4.37 -1.66 20.23
N ILE A 663 5.27 -2.25 19.45
CA ILE A 663 4.95 -2.98 18.21
C ILE A 663 4.10 -4.22 18.52
N VAL A 664 4.51 -5.01 19.51
CA VAL A 664 3.77 -6.21 19.95
C VAL A 664 2.37 -5.84 20.45
N LEU A 665 2.25 -4.78 21.25
CA LEU A 665 0.96 -4.31 21.75
C LEU A 665 0.10 -3.72 20.65
N ALA A 666 0.67 -3.02 19.67
CA ALA A 666 -0.07 -2.51 18.53
C ALA A 666 -0.69 -3.65 17.71
N TYR A 667 0.05 -4.73 17.43
CA TYR A 667 -0.52 -5.93 16.81
C TYR A 667 -1.55 -6.64 17.70
N GLY A 668 -1.34 -6.65 19.02
CA GLY A 668 -2.33 -7.15 19.98
C GLY A 668 -3.65 -6.37 19.92
N VAL A 669 -3.58 -5.04 19.86
CA VAL A 669 -4.76 -4.18 19.66
C VAL A 669 -5.36 -4.40 18.27
N TRP A 670 -4.53 -4.52 17.23
CA TRP A 670 -4.98 -4.75 15.86
C TRP A 670 -5.82 -6.01 15.71
N SER A 671 -5.46 -7.07 16.43
CA SER A 671 -6.21 -8.32 16.45
C SER A 671 -7.64 -8.17 16.99
N LEU A 672 -7.91 -7.12 17.78
CA LEU A 672 -9.24 -6.80 18.30
C LEU A 672 -10.03 -5.85 17.37
N VAL A 673 -9.34 -5.04 16.55
CA VAL A 673 -9.96 -4.01 15.70
C VAL A 673 -10.29 -4.54 14.31
N ASN A 674 -9.35 -5.23 13.66
CA ASN A 674 -9.48 -5.66 12.26
C ASN A 674 -9.24 -7.17 12.08
N GLY A 675 -8.30 -7.75 12.83
CA GLY A 675 -8.01 -9.19 12.77
C GLY A 675 -7.22 -9.64 11.54
N GLU A 676 -7.10 -8.82 10.50
CA GLU A 676 -6.41 -9.19 9.25
C GLU A 676 -5.06 -8.47 9.10
N VAL A 677 -4.06 -9.18 8.57
CA VAL A 677 -2.74 -8.65 8.26
C VAL A 677 -2.48 -8.84 6.77
N GLY A 678 -2.58 -7.75 6.02
CA GLY A 678 -2.19 -7.67 4.61
C GLY A 678 -0.78 -7.10 4.42
N ILE A 679 -0.41 -6.88 3.16
CA ILE A 679 0.89 -6.37 2.73
C ILE A 679 1.27 -5.05 3.44
N ALA A 680 0.33 -4.09 3.57
CA ALA A 680 0.56 -2.82 4.26
C ALA A 680 0.90 -3.02 5.73
N THR A 681 0.03 -3.75 6.43
CA THR A 681 0.14 -3.90 7.88
C THR A 681 1.41 -4.66 8.29
N ALA A 682 1.89 -5.58 7.45
CA ALA A 682 3.15 -6.28 7.70
C ALA A 682 4.37 -5.32 7.80
N THR A 683 4.31 -4.14 7.18
CA THR A 683 5.45 -3.17 7.19
C THR A 683 5.62 -2.43 8.50
N ILE A 684 4.60 -2.44 9.35
CA ILE A 684 4.53 -1.57 10.53
C ILE A 684 5.63 -1.89 11.52
N GLY A 685 6.01 -3.17 11.66
CA GLY A 685 7.12 -3.56 12.54
C GLY A 685 8.40 -2.80 12.19
N THR A 686 8.70 -2.70 10.89
CA THR A 686 9.88 -2.01 10.38
C THR A 686 9.76 -0.49 10.47
N ILE A 687 8.62 0.08 10.07
CA ILE A 687 8.37 1.53 10.06
C ILE A 687 8.38 2.07 11.49
N THR A 688 7.55 1.49 12.36
CA THR A 688 7.37 2.00 13.73
C THR A 688 8.61 1.81 14.57
N LEU A 689 9.38 0.73 14.37
CA LEU A 689 10.66 0.56 15.05
C LEU A 689 11.62 1.71 14.76
N GLY A 690 11.64 2.24 13.53
CA GLY A 690 12.43 3.42 13.20
C GLY A 690 11.95 4.70 13.91
N ILE A 691 10.66 4.80 14.20
CA ILE A 691 10.05 6.01 14.77
C ILE A 691 10.14 6.02 16.31
N VAL A 692 9.81 4.91 16.97
CA VAL A 692 9.64 4.87 18.43
C VAL A 692 10.96 4.85 19.20
N VAL A 693 12.08 4.52 18.54
CA VAL A 693 13.41 4.53 19.16
C VAL A 693 13.83 5.93 19.62
N ASP A 694 13.27 6.97 18.99
CA ASP A 694 13.57 8.39 19.28
C ASP A 694 13.41 8.74 20.76
N ASP A 695 12.22 8.47 21.30
CA ASP A 695 11.83 8.77 22.68
C ASP A 695 12.74 8.05 23.69
N THR A 696 12.98 6.76 23.48
CA THR A 696 13.90 5.95 24.31
C THR A 696 15.33 6.52 24.29
N VAL A 697 15.85 6.92 23.13
CA VAL A 697 17.23 7.44 23.00
C VAL A 697 17.38 8.77 23.72
N HIS A 698 16.44 9.69 23.53
CA HIS A 698 16.47 10.97 24.20
C HIS A 698 16.34 10.82 25.73
N PHE A 699 15.41 9.98 26.20
CA PHE A 699 15.23 9.72 27.62
C PHE A 699 16.48 9.10 28.26
N LEU A 700 16.99 8.02 27.65
CA LEU A 700 18.14 7.27 28.16
C LEU A 700 19.43 8.10 28.12
N SER A 701 19.61 8.95 27.11
CA SER A 701 20.74 9.89 27.04
C SER A 701 20.76 10.85 28.23
N LYS A 702 19.62 11.47 28.58
CA LYS A 702 19.57 12.38 29.74
C LYS A 702 19.67 11.65 31.07
N TYR A 703 19.06 10.47 31.18
CA TYR A 703 19.20 9.62 32.36
C TYR A 703 20.66 9.23 32.61
N LEU A 704 21.38 8.77 31.58
CA LEU A 704 22.79 8.40 31.71
C LEU A 704 23.68 9.60 32.01
N ARG A 705 23.38 10.75 31.40
CA ARG A 705 24.07 12.00 31.72
C ARG A 705 23.93 12.36 33.20
N ALA A 706 22.72 12.33 33.75
CA ALA A 706 22.49 12.57 35.17
C ALA A 706 23.23 11.57 36.08
N ARG A 707 23.26 10.28 35.71
CA ARG A 707 23.98 9.25 36.46
C ARG A 707 25.50 9.41 36.39
N GLN A 708 26.05 9.69 35.21
CA GLN A 708 27.49 9.62 34.96
C GLN A 708 28.19 10.97 35.18
N GLU A 709 27.60 12.06 34.71
CA GLU A 709 28.22 13.40 34.80
C GLU A 709 27.85 14.10 36.11
N GLN A 710 26.62 13.94 36.59
CA GLN A 710 26.14 14.64 37.80
C GLN A 710 26.16 13.77 39.06
N GLY A 711 26.48 12.47 38.93
CA GLY A 711 26.54 11.54 40.05
C GLY A 711 25.20 11.34 40.78
N LEU A 712 24.07 11.63 40.12
CA LEU A 712 22.74 11.55 40.74
C LEU A 712 22.32 10.09 40.99
N GLN A 713 21.47 9.89 41.99
CA GLN A 713 20.85 8.59 42.22
C GLN A 713 19.81 8.25 41.13
N THR A 714 19.42 6.98 41.04
CA THR A 714 18.54 6.51 39.94
C THR A 714 17.24 7.29 39.85
N GLU A 715 16.58 7.56 40.98
CA GLU A 715 15.34 8.33 41.02
C GLU A 715 15.53 9.79 40.58
N ASP A 716 16.59 10.43 41.05
CA ASP A 716 16.91 11.82 40.69
C ASP A 716 17.32 11.95 39.22
N ALA A 717 18.02 10.94 38.68
CA ALA A 717 18.33 10.87 37.26
C ALA A 717 17.07 10.70 36.40
N ILE A 718 16.06 9.96 36.88
CA ILE A 718 14.75 9.85 36.22
C ILE A 718 14.03 11.20 36.27
N ARG A 719 13.97 11.88 37.44
CA ARG A 719 13.40 13.23 37.58
C ARG A 719 14.05 14.21 36.60
N TYR A 720 15.38 14.15 36.49
CA TYR A 720 16.14 14.96 35.55
C TYR A 720 15.72 14.68 34.10
N ALA A 721 15.67 13.41 33.68
CA ALA A 721 15.26 13.03 32.32
C ALA A 721 13.84 13.52 31.99
N PHE A 722 12.86 13.32 32.88
CA PHE A 722 11.48 13.81 32.72
C PHE A 722 11.42 15.33 32.59
N SER A 723 12.13 16.06 33.47
CA SER A 723 12.14 17.52 33.45
C SER A 723 12.74 18.09 32.17
N PHE A 724 13.63 17.34 31.50
CA PHE A 724 14.38 17.81 30.35
C PHE A 724 13.75 17.42 29.02
N VAL A 725 13.33 16.15 28.88
CA VAL A 725 12.84 15.62 27.60
C VAL A 725 11.34 15.38 27.59
N GLY A 726 10.69 15.19 28.75
CA GLY A 726 9.28 14.74 28.80
C GLY A 726 8.31 15.65 28.02
N SER A 727 8.49 16.97 28.07
CA SER A 727 7.65 17.89 27.28
C SER A 727 7.94 17.83 25.77
N ALA A 728 9.18 17.53 25.38
CA ALA A 728 9.53 17.38 23.97
C ALA A 728 8.99 16.06 23.41
N MET A 729 9.16 14.95 24.15
CA MET A 729 8.57 13.64 23.80
C MET A 729 7.05 13.74 23.64
N LEU A 730 6.35 14.32 24.63
CA LEU A 730 4.89 14.50 24.51
C LEU A 730 4.50 15.34 23.28
N ALA A 731 5.25 16.39 22.98
CA ALA A 731 4.99 17.23 21.81
C ALA A 731 5.22 16.49 20.49
N THR A 732 6.32 15.75 20.36
CA THR A 732 6.63 14.96 19.17
C THR A 732 5.62 13.82 19.00
N THR A 733 5.31 13.06 20.06
CA THR A 733 4.26 12.03 20.01
C THR A 733 2.93 12.59 19.53
N VAL A 734 2.47 13.74 20.05
CA VAL A 734 1.20 14.35 19.63
C VAL A 734 1.23 14.75 18.16
N ILE A 735 2.33 15.36 17.69
CA ILE A 735 2.45 15.77 16.28
C ILE A 735 2.49 14.55 15.35
N LEU A 736 3.29 13.53 15.70
CA LEU A 736 3.38 12.30 14.92
C LEU A 736 2.04 11.56 14.90
N THR A 737 1.36 11.46 16.04
CA THR A 737 0.02 10.85 16.16
C THR A 737 -0.98 11.56 15.26
N ILE A 738 -1.00 12.90 15.25
CA ILE A 738 -1.89 13.67 14.37
C ILE A 738 -1.49 13.50 12.91
N GLY A 739 -0.20 13.53 12.59
CA GLY A 739 0.29 13.34 11.22
C GLY A 739 -0.10 11.99 10.61
N PHE A 740 0.16 10.90 11.34
CA PHE A 740 -0.28 9.56 10.94
C PHE A 740 -1.81 9.38 11.04
N GLY A 741 -2.48 10.16 11.90
CA GLY A 741 -3.94 10.25 11.96
C GLY A 741 -4.57 10.99 10.77
N ILE A 742 -3.82 11.81 10.04
CA ILE A 742 -4.27 12.38 8.76
C ILE A 742 -4.01 11.38 7.64
N LEU A 743 -2.89 10.67 7.67
CA LEU A 743 -2.62 9.57 6.74
C LEU A 743 -3.68 8.45 6.86
N SER A 744 -4.22 8.22 8.06
CA SER A 744 -5.31 7.26 8.27
C SER A 744 -6.61 7.62 7.54
N GLN A 745 -6.77 8.87 7.08
CA GLN A 745 -7.93 9.33 6.31
C GLN A 745 -7.80 9.07 4.81
N SER A 746 -6.69 8.46 4.34
CA SER A 746 -6.57 8.03 2.95
C SER A 746 -7.65 7.00 2.64
N LEU A 747 -8.33 7.17 1.50
CA LEU A 747 -9.25 6.15 1.00
C LEU A 747 -8.51 4.91 0.47
N PHE A 748 -7.18 4.96 0.40
CA PHE A 748 -6.35 3.81 0.07
C PHE A 748 -6.03 3.06 1.35
N LYS A 749 -6.67 1.90 1.56
CA LYS A 749 -6.58 1.07 2.78
C LYS A 749 -5.14 0.80 3.19
N MET A 750 -4.23 0.66 2.23
CA MET A 750 -2.80 0.46 2.48
C MET A 750 -2.17 1.62 3.27
N ASN A 751 -2.43 2.86 2.83
CA ASN A 751 -1.97 4.07 3.51
C ASN A 751 -2.74 4.28 4.82
N SER A 752 -4.06 4.06 4.80
CA SER A 752 -4.90 4.23 5.99
C SER A 752 -4.49 3.32 7.14
N GLN A 753 -4.34 2.02 6.87
CA GLN A 753 -3.95 1.02 7.87
C GLN A 753 -2.54 1.28 8.41
N MET A 754 -1.59 1.70 7.55
CA MET A 754 -0.28 2.15 7.98
C MET A 754 -0.38 3.36 8.92
N GLY A 755 -1.23 4.33 8.61
CA GLY A 755 -1.55 5.48 9.48
C GLY A 755 -2.10 5.07 10.84
N ILE A 756 -3.18 4.27 10.87
CA ILE A 756 -3.86 3.84 12.09
C ILE A 756 -2.91 3.10 13.03
N LEU A 757 -2.20 2.10 12.50
CA LEU A 757 -1.35 1.28 13.36
C LEU A 757 -0.09 2.00 13.81
N THR A 758 0.50 2.84 12.96
CA THR A 758 1.64 3.67 13.37
C THR A 758 1.21 4.64 14.48
N MET A 759 0.04 5.26 14.35
CA MET A 759 -0.56 6.10 15.39
C MET A 759 -0.76 5.34 16.71
N ILE A 760 -1.36 4.13 16.67
CA ILE A 760 -1.51 3.27 17.85
C ILE A 760 -0.15 2.96 18.48
N THR A 761 0.85 2.63 17.65
CA THR A 761 2.18 2.23 18.12
C THR A 761 2.91 3.40 18.79
N ILE A 762 2.84 4.61 18.22
CA ILE A 762 3.44 5.83 18.77
C ILE A 762 2.82 6.19 20.12
N ILE A 763 1.49 6.11 20.26
CA ILE A 763 0.80 6.35 21.53
C ILE A 763 1.26 5.34 22.59
N ILE A 764 1.30 4.06 22.23
CA ILE A 764 1.75 3.01 23.14
C ILE A 764 3.23 3.20 23.51
N ALA A 765 4.08 3.60 22.56
CA ALA A 765 5.50 3.86 22.81
C ALA A 765 5.70 4.93 23.88
N LEU A 766 5.00 6.06 23.79
CA LEU A 766 5.08 7.10 24.82
C LEU A 766 4.63 6.58 26.20
N ILE A 767 3.55 5.78 26.24
CA ILE A 767 3.08 5.16 27.49
C ILE A 767 4.14 4.23 28.08
N ILE A 768 4.78 3.41 27.24
CA ILE A 768 5.84 2.49 27.66
C ILE A 768 7.09 3.27 28.14
N ASP A 769 7.49 4.32 27.45
CA ASP A 769 8.65 5.14 27.81
C ASP A 769 8.44 5.98 29.06
N PHE A 770 7.23 6.46 29.31
CA PHE A 770 6.93 7.21 30.54
C PHE A 770 6.63 6.31 31.74
N LEU A 771 6.03 5.14 31.54
CA LEU A 771 5.55 4.33 32.66
C LEU A 771 6.42 3.11 32.90
N PHE A 772 6.58 2.27 31.88
CA PHE A 772 7.20 0.97 32.03
C PHE A 772 8.72 1.04 32.11
N PHE A 773 9.33 1.82 31.23
CA PHE A 773 10.79 1.91 31.12
C PHE A 773 11.46 2.48 32.38
N PRO A 774 10.97 3.57 33.02
CA PRO A 774 11.57 4.08 34.25
C PRO A 774 11.38 3.11 35.42
N ALA A 775 10.25 2.41 35.50
CA ALA A 775 10.01 1.39 36.53
C ALA A 775 11.01 0.23 36.44
N ILE A 776 11.39 -0.17 35.21
CA ILE A 776 12.44 -1.16 34.98
C ILE A 776 13.81 -0.63 35.45
N LEU A 777 14.15 0.62 35.13
CA LEU A 777 15.41 1.24 35.54
C LEU A 777 15.57 1.22 37.07
N ILE A 778 14.52 1.59 37.82
CA ILE A 778 14.50 1.56 39.29
C ILE A 778 14.71 0.14 39.83
N LYS A 779 14.03 -0.86 39.28
CA LYS A 779 14.18 -2.26 39.75
C LYS A 779 15.55 -2.85 39.44
N LEU A 780 16.18 -2.44 38.33
CA LEU A 780 17.50 -2.92 37.94
C LEU A 780 18.63 -2.22 38.71
N SER A 781 18.41 -1.02 39.26
CA SER A 781 19.38 -0.33 40.12
C SER A 781 19.31 -0.80 41.57
N ALA A 782 18.12 -1.12 42.08
CA ALA A 782 17.88 -1.57 43.47
C ALA A 782 18.60 -2.89 43.87
N LYS A 783 19.23 -3.60 42.91
CA LYS A 783 20.07 -4.78 43.17
C LYS A 783 21.56 -4.48 43.35
N LYS A 784 21.99 -3.22 43.19
CA LYS A 784 23.41 -2.80 43.16
C LYS A 784 23.76 -1.60 44.07
N GLU A 785 22.77 -1.00 44.71
CA GLU A 785 22.92 -0.05 45.82
C GLU A 785 22.61 -0.82 47.12
#